data_AF-A0AAP0LB60-F1
#
_entry.id   AF-A0AAP0LB60-F1
#
_cell.length_a   1.000
_cell.length_b   1.000
_cell.length_c   1.000
_cell.angle_alpha   90.00
_cell.angle_beta   90.00
_cell.angle_gamma   90.00
#
_symmetry.space_group_name_H-M   'P 1'
#
loop_
_entity.id
_entity.type
_entity.pdbx_description
1 polymer ?
#
loop_
_entity_poly.entity_id
_entity_poly.type
_entity_poly.pdbx_seq_one_letter_code
_entity_poly.pdbx_strand_id
1 'polypeptide(L)'
;MALALNFNPLSFNPKFPRKKTLVLARISNPTEPSTNGSLSSNQKGYFPAQFGVIEDTQIFWVSSLELGFDATRSGCHNGKAKAGFCELSARPRFQFSNVVKSLGRWATPNRLHQGLVGILRLAWILTDVKKTGVWGFCLGRDNHLRKPEADVVVIGSGIGGLCCAGLLARYGQDVVVLESHDLPGGAAHSFEIKGYKFDSGPSLFSGFQSRGPQANPLAQVLDALGESVPCVTYDSWMVYIPEGEFLSRIGPTEFLKDLEKYASLNAVKDWRKLLDGVLPMSAAAMALPPLSIRGDLGVLSTAAARYAPSLLESFVKMGPQGALGAAKLLRPFSEILDSLNIKDPFVRNWVDLLCFLLAGVKSNGTLSAEMVYMFAEWYKPGCTLEYPLHGSGAIIDALVRGMQKFGGRLSLGTHVENVVVENGRAVGVRLRSGQFIRAKKAVVSNASMWNTLSLLPQEVIPNFYKDRIEKTPQCESFMHLHLGFDAEGIREDLGIHHIVVNDWNRGVDADQNVVLISIPSALSKELAPPGKHILHAYTPGTEPYGLWEGLDRRSSEYKNLKAERSEVMWRAVERAIGSGFKRENCEVKLVGTPLTHQRFLRRNRGTYGPAIQAGKDTFPGHSTPVPQLFCCGDSTFPGIGVPAVAASGAIVANSLVSVSQHSQLLDAIGI
;
A
#
# COMPACT_ATOMS: atom_id res chain seq x y z
N MET A 1 47.00 -10.20 -22.16
CA MET A 1 48.19 -10.72 -21.46
C MET A 1 47.73 -11.10 -20.05
N ALA A 2 47.65 -12.40 -19.79
CA ALA A 2 47.07 -12.99 -18.61
C ALA A 2 47.98 -12.81 -17.38
N LEU A 3 47.38 -12.65 -16.20
CA LEU A 3 47.95 -13.23 -14.97
C LEU A 3 46.86 -13.39 -13.91
N ALA A 4 46.50 -14.66 -13.69
CA ALA A 4 45.70 -15.15 -12.59
C ALA A 4 46.61 -15.36 -11.37
N LEU A 5 46.11 -15.09 -10.17
CA LEU A 5 46.65 -15.63 -8.93
C LEU A 5 45.49 -16.16 -8.07
N ASN A 6 45.49 -17.50 -7.91
CA ASN A 6 44.67 -18.27 -7.00
C ASN A 6 45.23 -18.18 -5.58
N PHE A 7 44.34 -18.10 -4.58
CA PHE A 7 44.58 -18.68 -3.25
C PHE A 7 43.29 -19.33 -2.71
N ASN A 8 43.49 -20.53 -2.15
CA ASN A 8 42.49 -21.51 -1.70
C ASN A 8 41.74 -21.09 -0.41
N PRO A 9 40.54 -21.67 -0.15
CA PRO A 9 39.71 -21.35 1.01
C PRO A 9 40.07 -22.19 2.24
N LEU A 10 40.08 -21.56 3.42
CA LEU A 10 40.21 -22.21 4.72
C LEU A 10 38.83 -22.65 5.24
N SER A 11 38.71 -23.95 5.49
CA SER A 11 37.60 -24.62 6.13
C SER A 11 37.57 -24.37 7.64
N PHE A 12 36.40 -24.02 8.19
CA PHE A 12 36.09 -24.20 9.61
C PHE A 12 34.66 -24.76 9.76
N ASN A 13 34.55 -25.88 10.48
CA ASN A 13 33.32 -26.55 10.87
C ASN A 13 33.37 -26.73 12.39
N PRO A 14 32.27 -26.46 13.13
CA PRO A 14 31.71 -27.58 13.87
C PRO A 14 30.17 -27.58 14.04
N LYS A 15 29.59 -28.74 13.71
CA LYS A 15 28.58 -29.53 14.45
C LYS A 15 27.26 -28.88 14.92
N PHE A 16 26.15 -29.33 14.33
CA PHE A 16 24.84 -29.47 14.99
C PHE A 16 24.22 -30.86 14.73
N PRO A 17 23.37 -31.40 15.62
CA PRO A 17 22.98 -32.81 15.62
C PRO A 17 21.76 -33.15 14.74
N ARG A 18 21.77 -34.42 14.33
CA ARG A 18 20.81 -35.21 13.54
C ARG A 18 19.31 -34.89 13.78
N LYS A 19 18.56 -34.67 12.68
CA LYS A 19 17.11 -34.92 12.62
C LYS A 19 16.82 -36.16 11.77
N LYS A 20 15.93 -36.99 12.29
CA LYS A 20 15.49 -38.29 11.77
C LYS A 20 14.67 -38.12 10.48
N THR A 21 15.05 -38.84 9.43
CA THR A 21 14.25 -39.07 8.23
C THR A 21 13.15 -40.07 8.55
N LEU A 22 11.87 -39.70 8.37
CA LEU A 22 10.76 -40.63 8.34
C LEU A 22 10.42 -40.91 6.87
N VAL A 23 10.66 -42.15 6.45
CA VAL A 23 10.29 -42.70 5.15
C VAL A 23 8.81 -43.07 5.20
N LEU A 24 7.98 -42.51 4.32
CA LEU A 24 6.62 -42.98 4.09
C LEU A 24 6.61 -43.89 2.87
N ALA A 25 6.36 -45.18 3.12
CA ALA A 25 6.24 -46.23 2.13
C ALA A 25 4.92 -46.12 1.34
N ARG A 26 5.04 -46.24 0.02
CA ARG A 26 3.94 -46.53 -0.92
C ARG A 26 3.30 -47.86 -0.55
N ILE A 27 1.97 -47.87 -0.50
CA ILE A 27 1.15 -49.08 -0.63
C ILE A 27 0.47 -49.00 -1.99
N SER A 28 0.98 -49.79 -2.94
CA SER A 28 0.29 -50.20 -4.15
C SER A 28 -0.61 -51.39 -3.85
N ASN A 29 -1.77 -51.47 -4.49
CA ASN A 29 -2.24 -52.71 -5.12
C ASN A 29 -3.44 -52.45 -6.07
N PRO A 30 -3.68 -53.38 -7.01
CA PRO A 30 -4.03 -53.08 -8.40
C PRO A 30 -5.47 -53.47 -8.74
N THR A 31 -5.95 -53.04 -9.92
CA THR A 31 -6.54 -53.91 -10.98
C THR A 31 -7.26 -53.06 -12.02
N GLU A 32 -6.78 -53.10 -13.26
CA GLU A 32 -7.62 -52.94 -14.46
C GLU A 32 -8.40 -54.24 -14.73
N PRO A 33 -9.43 -54.19 -15.60
CA PRO A 33 -9.18 -54.73 -16.93
C PRO A 33 -9.73 -53.90 -18.10
N SER A 34 -9.05 -54.04 -19.23
CA SER A 34 -9.35 -53.57 -20.58
C SER A 34 -10.50 -54.34 -21.27
N THR A 35 -11.30 -53.67 -22.12
CA THR A 35 -11.44 -53.88 -23.60
C THR A 35 -12.79 -53.43 -24.18
N ASN A 36 -12.69 -52.69 -25.30
CA ASN A 36 -13.52 -52.56 -26.51
C ASN A 36 -15.02 -52.99 -26.55
N GLY A 37 -15.85 -52.16 -27.19
CA GLY A 37 -17.09 -52.59 -27.85
C GLY A 37 -18.06 -51.47 -28.21
N SER A 38 -18.43 -51.39 -29.49
CA SER A 38 -19.27 -50.38 -30.14
C SER A 38 -20.79 -50.70 -30.11
N LEU A 39 -21.57 -49.70 -30.56
CA LEU A 39 -22.92 -49.73 -31.18
C LEU A 39 -24.19 -49.40 -30.35
N SER A 40 -24.79 -48.27 -30.79
CA SER A 40 -26.19 -47.99 -31.16
C SER A 40 -27.33 -47.90 -30.12
N SER A 41 -27.87 -46.67 -30.08
CA SER A 41 -29.28 -46.26 -30.12
C SER A 41 -30.30 -46.85 -29.14
N ASN A 42 -30.85 -45.99 -28.27
CA ASN A 42 -32.30 -45.74 -28.30
C ASN A 42 -32.69 -44.40 -27.66
N GLN A 43 -33.68 -43.78 -28.28
CA GLN A 43 -34.26 -42.47 -27.99
C GLN A 43 -34.94 -42.41 -26.61
N LYS A 44 -34.91 -41.23 -25.99
CA LYS A 44 -36.08 -40.48 -25.50
C LYS A 44 -35.64 -39.07 -25.08
N GLY A 45 -36.17 -38.07 -25.78
CA GLY A 45 -35.90 -36.66 -25.52
C GLY A 45 -36.69 -36.13 -24.32
N TYR A 46 -36.21 -35.03 -23.75
CA TYR A 46 -37.02 -33.94 -23.18
C TYR A 46 -36.16 -32.66 -23.16
N PHE A 47 -36.80 -31.54 -23.46
CA PHE A 47 -36.23 -30.19 -23.62
C PHE A 47 -35.44 -29.69 -22.40
N PRO A 48 -34.39 -28.87 -22.60
CA PRO A 48 -33.68 -28.21 -21.51
C PRO A 48 -34.49 -27.04 -20.94
N ALA A 49 -34.73 -27.06 -19.63
CA ALA A 49 -35.16 -25.88 -18.89
C ALA A 49 -33.99 -24.90 -18.79
N GLN A 50 -34.24 -23.66 -19.20
CA GLN A 50 -33.38 -22.51 -18.94
C GLN A 50 -33.10 -22.39 -17.44
N PHE A 51 -31.84 -22.47 -17.04
CA PHE A 51 -31.39 -21.90 -15.78
C PHE A 51 -30.59 -20.65 -16.11
N GLY A 52 -31.24 -19.50 -15.92
CA GLY A 52 -30.57 -18.22 -15.84
C GLY A 52 -29.59 -18.27 -14.66
N VAL A 53 -28.33 -17.95 -14.93
CA VAL A 53 -27.33 -17.73 -13.90
C VAL A 53 -27.66 -16.39 -13.25
N ILE A 54 -28.21 -16.46 -12.06
CA ILE A 54 -28.31 -15.32 -11.14
C ILE A 54 -26.93 -15.18 -10.50
N GLU A 55 -26.12 -14.25 -11.00
CA GLU A 55 -24.97 -13.72 -10.27
C GLU A 55 -25.49 -12.79 -9.17
N ASP A 56 -25.61 -13.31 -7.94
CA ASP A 56 -25.41 -12.51 -6.74
C ASP A 56 -25.31 -13.43 -5.51
N THR A 57 -24.15 -13.39 -4.86
CA THR A 57 -23.95 -14.06 -3.56
C THR A 57 -24.62 -13.19 -2.51
N GLN A 58 -25.91 -13.44 -2.24
CA GLN A 58 -26.55 -12.98 -1.01
C GLN A 58 -25.93 -13.72 0.17
N ILE A 59 -25.20 -12.99 1.01
CA ILE A 59 -24.86 -13.46 2.36
C ILE A 59 -26.16 -13.47 3.16
N PHE A 60 -26.73 -14.66 3.34
CA PHE A 60 -27.80 -14.87 4.31
C PHE A 60 -27.25 -14.67 5.72
N TRP A 61 -27.78 -13.65 6.40
CA TRP A 61 -27.71 -13.55 7.85
C TRP A 61 -28.62 -14.61 8.45
N VAL A 62 -28.05 -15.58 9.18
CA VAL A 62 -28.84 -16.39 10.11
C VAL A 62 -29.10 -15.52 11.33
N SER A 63 -30.30 -14.96 11.39
CA SER A 63 -30.81 -14.26 12.57
C SER A 63 -30.98 -15.24 13.72
N SER A 64 -30.63 -14.76 14.91
CA SER A 64 -30.81 -15.37 16.20
C SER A 64 -32.17 -16.08 16.36
N LEU A 65 -32.14 -17.29 16.93
CA LEU A 65 -33.31 -17.90 17.56
C LEU A 65 -33.74 -17.01 18.73
N GLU A 66 -34.77 -16.20 18.54
CA GLU A 66 -35.56 -15.66 19.64
C GLU A 66 -36.59 -16.72 20.05
N LEU A 67 -36.41 -17.28 21.24
CA LEU A 67 -37.46 -17.98 21.96
C LEU A 67 -38.47 -16.93 22.43
N GLY A 68 -39.62 -16.87 21.76
CA GLY A 68 -40.74 -16.03 22.15
C GLY A 68 -41.25 -16.41 23.53
N PHE A 69 -41.24 -15.45 24.45
CA PHE A 69 -42.17 -15.42 25.58
C PHE A 69 -43.12 -14.24 25.38
N ASP A 70 -44.39 -14.61 25.29
CA ASP A 70 -45.54 -13.74 25.13
C ASP A 70 -45.81 -12.98 26.44
N ALA A 71 -45.98 -11.66 26.37
CA ALA A 71 -46.48 -10.87 27.51
C ALA A 71 -47.28 -9.67 26.99
N THR A 72 -48.60 -9.82 27.07
CA THR A 72 -49.65 -8.86 26.79
C THR A 72 -49.53 -7.55 27.59
N ARG A 73 -49.91 -6.44 26.95
CA ARG A 73 -50.08 -5.10 27.54
C ARG A 73 -51.07 -5.06 28.70
N SER A 74 -50.72 -4.33 29.77
CA SER A 74 -51.69 -3.55 30.57
C SER A 74 -51.02 -2.45 31.40
N GLY A 75 -51.36 -1.19 31.11
CA GLY A 75 -51.86 -0.19 32.07
C GLY A 75 -51.04 0.32 33.26
N CYS A 76 -50.87 1.65 33.27
CA CYS A 76 -51.01 2.60 34.40
C CYS A 76 -49.87 2.89 35.41
N HIS A 77 -49.61 4.21 35.51
CA HIS A 77 -49.39 5.07 36.68
C HIS A 77 -48.03 5.18 37.42
N ASN A 78 -47.55 6.44 37.42
CA ASN A 78 -46.98 7.26 38.51
C ASN A 78 -46.25 6.60 39.68
N GLY A 79 -45.02 7.06 39.95
CA GLY A 79 -44.43 6.97 41.29
C GLY A 79 -42.95 7.35 41.36
N LYS A 80 -42.65 8.47 42.05
CA LYS A 80 -41.31 8.88 42.50
C LYS A 80 -40.74 7.86 43.51
N ALA A 81 -39.44 7.57 43.49
CA ALA A 81 -38.60 7.43 44.70
C ALA A 81 -37.11 7.25 44.38
N LYS A 82 -36.29 7.69 45.33
CA LYS A 82 -34.84 7.89 45.34
C LYS A 82 -34.03 6.64 45.75
N ALA A 83 -32.75 6.71 45.39
CA ALA A 83 -31.53 6.35 46.14
C ALA A 83 -31.19 4.87 46.41
N GLY A 84 -29.90 4.55 46.18
CA GLY A 84 -29.24 3.36 46.73
C GLY A 84 -27.93 3.02 46.00
N PHE A 85 -26.82 3.53 46.51
CA PHE A 85 -25.46 3.07 46.18
C PHE A 85 -25.26 1.62 46.65
N CYS A 86 -24.62 0.78 45.83
CA CYS A 86 -23.84 -0.37 46.29
C CYS A 86 -22.78 -0.73 45.26
N GLU A 87 -21.51 -0.54 45.64
CA GLU A 87 -20.36 -1.18 45.03
C GLU A 87 -20.46 -2.70 45.18
N LEU A 88 -20.25 -3.44 44.09
CA LEU A 88 -19.95 -4.86 44.14
C LEU A 88 -18.85 -5.16 43.13
N SER A 89 -17.63 -5.29 43.66
CA SER A 89 -16.51 -5.94 43.03
C SER A 89 -16.85 -7.42 42.81
N ALA A 90 -16.83 -7.90 41.57
CA ALA A 90 -16.91 -9.33 41.28
C ALA A 90 -16.02 -9.70 40.09
N ARG A 91 -14.91 -10.39 40.39
CA ARG A 91 -14.19 -11.25 39.44
C ARG A 91 -14.94 -12.57 39.32
N PRO A 92 -15.23 -13.11 38.12
CA PRO A 92 -15.73 -14.48 38.01
C PRO A 92 -14.56 -15.47 37.82
N ARG A 93 -14.42 -16.40 38.78
CA ARG A 93 -13.82 -17.73 38.56
C ARG A 93 -14.92 -18.63 37.98
N PHE A 94 -14.70 -19.17 36.78
CA PHE A 94 -15.57 -20.20 36.20
C PHE A 94 -15.28 -21.56 36.85
N GLN A 95 -16.30 -22.21 37.40
CA GLN A 95 -16.28 -23.62 37.81
C GLN A 95 -17.28 -24.42 36.97
N PHE A 96 -16.78 -25.49 36.36
CA PHE A 96 -17.52 -26.46 35.55
C PHE A 96 -18.22 -27.48 36.45
N SER A 97 -19.50 -27.31 36.73
CA SER A 97 -20.38 -28.40 37.18
C SER A 97 -21.83 -27.91 37.21
N ASN A 98 -22.64 -28.27 36.20
CA ASN A 98 -24.10 -28.47 36.29
C ASN A 98 -24.76 -28.58 34.88
N VAL A 99 -24.36 -29.56 34.06
CA VAL A 99 -25.09 -29.90 32.81
C VAL A 99 -25.55 -31.38 32.77
N VAL A 100 -25.34 -32.16 33.83
CA VAL A 100 -25.72 -33.60 33.85
C VAL A 100 -27.01 -33.86 34.66
N LYS A 101 -27.96 -32.92 34.72
CA LYS A 101 -29.21 -33.10 35.49
C LYS A 101 -30.53 -32.81 34.74
N SER A 102 -30.54 -32.71 33.42
CA SER A 102 -31.80 -32.52 32.67
C SER A 102 -32.08 -33.48 31.50
N LEU A 103 -31.31 -34.56 31.33
CA LEU A 103 -31.60 -35.59 30.32
C LEU A 103 -31.93 -36.92 30.98
N GLY A 104 -33.09 -36.97 31.62
CA GLY A 104 -33.61 -38.15 32.29
C GLY A 104 -35.13 -38.18 32.23
N ARG A 105 -35.68 -38.43 31.03
CA ARG A 105 -36.98 -39.07 30.75
C ARG A 105 -37.16 -39.07 29.23
N TRP A 106 -37.58 -40.21 28.69
CA TRP A 106 -37.70 -40.58 27.26
C TRP A 106 -36.41 -41.05 26.59
N ALA A 107 -36.05 -42.31 26.85
CA ALA A 107 -35.15 -43.07 25.99
C ALA A 107 -35.66 -44.51 25.82
N THR A 108 -36.02 -44.88 24.60
CA THR A 108 -36.08 -46.28 24.14
C THR A 108 -34.71 -46.68 23.54
N PRO A 109 -34.33 -47.96 23.62
CA PRO A 109 -32.95 -48.39 23.40
C PRO A 109 -32.67 -48.59 21.91
N ASN A 110 -32.23 -47.54 21.22
CA ASN A 110 -31.42 -47.63 19.99
C ASN A 110 -30.88 -46.26 19.59
N ARG A 111 -29.96 -45.70 20.40
CA ARG A 111 -29.15 -44.51 20.02
C ARG A 111 -27.95 -44.25 20.94
N LEU A 112 -27.33 -45.32 21.46
CA LEU A 112 -26.16 -45.21 22.34
C LEU A 112 -24.81 -45.45 21.63
N HIS A 113 -24.79 -45.54 20.31
CA HIS A 113 -23.55 -45.83 19.55
C HIS A 113 -22.99 -44.68 18.69
N GLN A 114 -23.64 -43.50 18.67
CA GLN A 114 -23.11 -42.32 17.96
C GLN A 114 -22.67 -41.16 18.86
N GLY A 115 -23.03 -41.18 20.15
CA GLY A 115 -22.61 -40.13 21.11
C GLY A 115 -21.17 -40.29 21.64
N LEU A 116 -20.68 -41.52 21.81
CA LEU A 116 -19.34 -41.75 22.37
C LEU A 116 -18.19 -41.53 21.37
N VAL A 117 -18.45 -41.70 20.06
CA VAL A 117 -17.45 -41.52 19.00
C VAL A 117 -17.15 -40.03 18.76
N GLY A 118 -18.13 -39.14 19.00
CA GLY A 118 -17.96 -37.69 18.88
C GLY A 118 -17.14 -37.06 20.01
N ILE A 119 -17.28 -37.55 21.25
CA ILE A 119 -16.59 -37.00 22.43
C ILE A 119 -15.10 -37.38 22.43
N LEU A 120 -14.75 -38.59 21.94
CA LEU A 120 -13.35 -39.02 21.83
C LEU A 120 -12.59 -38.35 20.67
N ARG A 121 -13.27 -37.93 19.59
CA ARG A 121 -12.66 -37.12 18.52
C ARG A 121 -12.32 -35.69 18.96
N LEU A 122 -13.17 -35.07 19.78
CA LEU A 122 -12.91 -33.73 20.33
C LEU A 122 -11.76 -33.71 21.34
N ALA A 123 -11.62 -34.77 22.15
CA ALA A 123 -10.51 -34.91 23.08
C ALA A 123 -9.16 -35.07 22.34
N TRP A 124 -9.13 -35.77 21.20
CA TRP A 124 -7.91 -35.96 20.40
C TRP A 124 -7.46 -34.66 19.70
N ILE A 125 -8.39 -33.90 19.11
CA ILE A 125 -8.11 -32.60 18.46
C ILE A 125 -7.56 -31.58 19.47
N LEU A 126 -8.04 -31.58 20.71
CA LEU A 126 -7.59 -30.66 21.75
C LEU A 126 -6.21 -31.01 22.35
N THR A 127 -5.79 -32.28 22.27
CA THR A 127 -4.44 -32.70 22.68
C THR A 127 -3.37 -32.50 21.60
N ASP A 128 -3.74 -32.50 20.32
CA ASP A 128 -2.77 -32.36 19.21
C ASP A 128 -2.36 -30.89 18.96
N VAL A 129 -3.29 -29.95 19.17
CA VAL A 129 -3.03 -28.49 19.08
C VAL A 129 -2.01 -28.00 20.12
N LYS A 130 -1.77 -28.75 21.20
CA LYS A 130 -0.74 -28.41 22.22
C LYS A 130 0.68 -28.88 21.86
N LYS A 131 0.87 -29.72 20.84
CA LYS A 131 2.20 -30.31 20.52
C LYS A 131 2.84 -29.80 19.23
N THR A 132 2.09 -29.18 18.34
CA THR A 132 2.64 -28.47 17.17
C THR A 132 2.68 -26.98 17.47
N GLY A 133 3.87 -26.43 17.77
CA GLY A 133 4.09 -25.02 18.09
C GLY A 133 3.84 -24.06 16.92
N VAL A 134 2.60 -24.01 16.44
CA VAL A 134 2.08 -23.03 15.49
C VAL A 134 1.15 -22.13 16.28
N TRP A 135 1.69 -21.05 16.83
CA TRP A 135 0.87 -19.94 17.32
C TRP A 135 0.27 -19.25 16.10
N GLY A 136 -0.86 -19.77 15.61
CA GLY A 136 -1.75 -19.03 14.74
C GLY A 136 -2.23 -17.80 15.51
N PHE A 137 -1.79 -16.62 15.07
CA PHE A 137 -2.32 -15.34 15.51
C PHE A 137 -3.81 -15.26 15.13
N CYS A 138 -4.67 -15.75 16.01
CA CYS A 138 -6.08 -15.37 16.00
C CYS A 138 -6.14 -13.92 16.49
N LEU A 139 -6.09 -12.97 15.55
CA LEU A 139 -6.49 -11.59 15.77
C LEU A 139 -7.93 -11.58 16.30
N GLY A 140 -8.08 -11.52 17.62
CA GLY A 140 -9.37 -11.41 18.28
C GLY A 140 -10.05 -10.11 17.86
N ARG A 141 -11.27 -10.23 17.33
CA ARG A 141 -12.23 -9.12 17.14
C ARG A 141 -12.74 -8.61 18.50
N ASP A 142 -11.85 -8.05 19.32
CA ASP A 142 -12.28 -7.22 20.44
C ASP A 142 -12.51 -5.80 19.89
N ASN A 143 -13.72 -5.55 19.36
CA ASN A 143 -14.17 -4.27 18.79
C ASN A 143 -14.35 -3.13 19.81
N HIS A 144 -13.78 -3.26 21.01
CA HIS A 144 -13.80 -2.22 22.02
C HIS A 144 -12.36 -1.76 22.28
N LEU A 145 -12.04 -0.55 21.83
CA LEU A 145 -10.84 0.19 22.25
C LEU A 145 -10.82 0.20 23.78
N ARG A 146 -9.99 -0.67 24.38
CA ARG A 146 -9.91 -0.87 25.84
C ARG A 146 -9.59 0.43 26.60
N LYS A 147 -9.01 1.41 25.90
CA LYS A 147 -8.70 2.75 26.40
C LYS A 147 -9.24 3.80 25.40
N PRO A 148 -10.30 4.56 25.74
CA PRO A 148 -10.89 5.59 24.87
C PRO A 148 -10.09 6.90 24.89
N GLU A 149 -8.77 6.79 25.03
CA GLU A 149 -7.86 7.92 25.03
C GLU A 149 -6.46 7.48 24.56
N ALA A 150 -5.69 8.44 24.05
CA ALA A 150 -4.29 8.31 23.66
C ALA A 150 -3.60 9.68 23.76
N ASP A 151 -2.26 9.72 23.78
CA ASP A 151 -1.54 10.98 23.58
C ASP A 151 -1.80 11.52 22.17
N VAL A 152 -1.67 10.64 21.17
CA VAL A 152 -1.92 10.96 19.77
C VAL A 152 -2.92 9.99 19.17
N VAL A 153 -3.94 10.53 18.50
CA VAL A 153 -4.90 9.75 17.71
C VAL A 153 -4.59 9.96 16.24
N VAL A 154 -4.35 8.89 15.49
CA VAL A 154 -4.09 8.92 14.05
C VAL A 154 -5.31 8.40 13.29
N ILE A 155 -5.83 9.20 12.36
CA ILE A 155 -6.99 8.85 11.51
C ILE A 155 -6.47 8.27 10.20
N GLY A 156 -6.69 6.98 9.98
CA GLY A 156 -6.31 6.25 8.76
C GLY A 156 -4.93 5.60 8.83
N SER A 157 -4.86 4.36 8.34
CA SER A 157 -3.68 3.48 8.40
C SER A 157 -2.91 3.38 7.07
N GLY A 158 -3.02 4.37 6.19
CA GLY A 158 -2.08 4.49 5.07
C GLY A 158 -0.63 4.65 5.54
N ILE A 159 0.34 4.51 4.63
CA ILE A 159 1.78 4.55 4.94
C ILE A 159 2.15 5.77 5.80
N GLY A 160 1.68 6.97 5.47
CA GLY A 160 1.99 8.19 6.24
C GLY A 160 1.55 8.09 7.71
N GLY A 161 0.31 7.63 7.94
CA GLY A 161 -0.24 7.43 9.28
C GLY A 161 0.48 6.34 10.07
N LEU A 162 0.84 5.23 9.43
CA LEU A 162 1.57 4.14 10.08
C LEU A 162 3.03 4.52 10.38
N CYS A 163 3.71 5.25 9.49
CA CYS A 163 5.03 5.81 9.76
C CYS A 163 4.98 6.81 10.92
N CYS A 164 3.99 7.71 10.92
CA CYS A 164 3.79 8.67 11.98
C CYS A 164 3.55 7.98 13.33
N ALA A 165 2.61 7.04 13.37
CA ALA A 165 2.25 6.31 14.58
C ALA A 165 3.38 5.42 15.10
N GLY A 166 4.08 4.73 14.20
CA GLY A 166 5.23 3.90 14.54
C GLY A 166 6.35 4.69 15.19
N LEU A 167 6.72 5.84 14.61
CA LEU A 167 7.76 6.70 15.18
C LEU A 167 7.32 7.34 16.50
N LEU A 168 6.07 7.79 16.62
CA LEU A 168 5.54 8.30 17.89
C LEU A 168 5.53 7.23 18.99
N ALA A 169 5.16 5.98 18.66
CA ALA A 169 5.30 4.86 19.58
C ALA A 169 6.76 4.60 19.96
N ARG A 170 7.69 4.66 18.98
CA ARG A 170 9.14 4.55 19.21
C ARG A 170 9.69 5.65 20.14
N TYR A 171 9.10 6.84 20.10
CA TYR A 171 9.37 7.95 21.02
C TYR A 171 8.70 7.81 22.40
N GLY A 172 7.96 6.72 22.63
CA GLY A 172 7.27 6.43 23.90
C GLY A 172 5.93 7.13 24.08
N GLN A 173 5.30 7.63 23.01
CA GLN A 173 3.96 8.21 23.07
C GLN A 173 2.87 7.11 23.08
N ASP A 174 1.77 7.30 23.81
CA ASP A 174 0.57 6.45 23.66
C ASP A 174 -0.16 6.84 22.37
N VAL A 175 -0.12 5.96 21.37
CA VAL A 175 -0.70 6.21 20.05
C VAL A 175 -1.76 5.18 19.70
N VAL A 176 -2.85 5.62 19.08
CA VAL A 176 -3.84 4.76 18.45
C VAL A 176 -4.10 5.18 17.01
N VAL A 177 -4.00 4.23 16.08
CA VAL A 177 -4.41 4.35 14.68
C VAL A 177 -5.83 3.82 14.54
N LEU A 178 -6.70 4.62 13.94
CA LEU A 178 -8.11 4.30 13.70
C LEU A 178 -8.33 4.15 12.19
N GLU A 179 -8.57 2.92 11.75
CA GLU A 179 -8.77 2.57 10.34
C GLU A 179 -10.23 2.22 10.08
N SER A 180 -10.82 2.84 9.06
CA SER A 180 -12.21 2.58 8.69
C SER A 180 -12.42 1.23 8.01
N HIS A 181 -11.41 0.74 7.28
CA HIS A 181 -11.44 -0.54 6.59
C HIS A 181 -11.17 -1.71 7.55
N ASP A 182 -11.51 -2.92 7.15
CA ASP A 182 -11.17 -4.15 7.88
C ASP A 182 -9.71 -4.63 7.65
N LEU A 183 -8.93 -3.86 6.88
CA LEU A 183 -7.52 -4.10 6.57
C LEU A 183 -6.74 -2.79 6.68
N PRO A 184 -5.48 -2.81 7.17
CA PRO A 184 -4.65 -1.63 7.16
C PRO A 184 -4.02 -1.36 5.79
N GLY A 185 -3.48 -0.16 5.58
CA GLY A 185 -2.52 0.12 4.51
C GLY A 185 -2.93 1.17 3.47
N GLY A 186 -4.18 1.62 3.48
CA GLY A 186 -4.64 2.65 2.53
C GLY A 186 -4.41 2.23 1.08
N ALA A 187 -3.79 3.06 0.24
CA ALA A 187 -3.53 2.70 -1.16
C ALA A 187 -2.49 1.56 -1.35
N ALA A 188 -1.71 1.24 -0.31
CA ALA A 188 -0.62 0.26 -0.37
C ALA A 188 -0.95 -1.09 0.30
N HIS A 189 -2.24 -1.37 0.55
CA HIS A 189 -2.66 -2.69 1.03
C HIS A 189 -2.66 -3.73 -0.11
N SER A 190 -2.63 -5.01 0.29
CA SER A 190 -2.92 -6.13 -0.60
C SER A 190 -4.24 -6.79 -0.20
N PHE A 191 -4.93 -7.40 -1.15
CA PHE A 191 -6.17 -8.14 -0.92
C PHE A 191 -6.14 -9.49 -1.65
N GLU A 192 -6.89 -10.46 -1.14
CA GLU A 192 -6.89 -11.83 -1.67
C GLU A 192 -8.28 -12.24 -2.18
N ILE A 193 -8.34 -12.80 -3.39
CA ILE A 193 -9.56 -13.35 -3.97
C ILE A 193 -9.23 -14.67 -4.65
N LYS A 194 -9.95 -15.75 -4.28
CA LYS A 194 -9.76 -17.10 -4.84
C LYS A 194 -8.29 -17.60 -4.80
N GLY A 195 -7.53 -17.22 -3.76
CA GLY A 195 -6.11 -17.58 -3.62
C GLY A 195 -5.14 -16.72 -4.43
N TYR A 196 -5.62 -15.69 -5.13
CA TYR A 196 -4.79 -14.69 -5.82
C TYR A 196 -4.63 -13.45 -4.94
N LYS A 197 -3.39 -13.04 -4.66
CA LYS A 197 -3.06 -11.92 -3.76
C LYS A 197 -2.63 -10.67 -4.53
N PHE A 198 -3.55 -9.73 -4.71
CA PHE A 198 -3.34 -8.52 -5.50
C PHE A 198 -2.82 -7.35 -4.67
N ASP A 199 -2.01 -6.50 -5.31
CA ASP A 199 -1.69 -5.18 -4.81
C ASP A 199 -2.78 -4.17 -5.18
N SER A 200 -3.17 -3.33 -4.21
CA SER A 200 -4.20 -2.30 -4.43
C SER A 200 -3.68 -1.06 -5.16
N GLY A 201 -2.36 -0.81 -5.15
CA GLY A 201 -1.78 0.45 -5.63
C GLY A 201 -0.34 0.30 -6.09
N PRO A 202 0.65 0.74 -5.30
CA PRO A 202 2.05 0.81 -5.73
C PRO A 202 2.62 -0.56 -6.08
N SER A 203 3.34 -0.62 -7.19
CA SER A 203 3.91 -1.86 -7.74
C SER A 203 5.42 -1.81 -7.96
N LEU A 204 5.99 -0.62 -8.15
CA LEU A 204 7.43 -0.42 -8.35
C LEU A 204 8.04 0.18 -7.09
N PHE A 205 9.08 -0.47 -6.57
CA PHE A 205 9.79 -0.02 -5.39
C PHE A 205 11.30 0.01 -5.62
N SER A 206 11.97 0.88 -4.87
CA SER A 206 13.42 1.03 -4.90
C SER A 206 13.92 1.56 -3.56
N GLY A 207 15.06 1.04 -3.11
CA GLY A 207 15.77 1.52 -1.93
C GLY A 207 15.21 1.07 -0.59
N PHE A 208 14.36 0.05 -0.51
CA PHE A 208 13.95 -0.59 0.75
C PHE A 208 15.05 -1.40 1.40
N GLN A 209 15.95 -1.98 0.61
CA GLN A 209 17.10 -2.71 1.14
C GLN A 209 18.32 -1.81 1.34
N SER A 210 18.30 -0.58 0.80
CA SER A 210 19.29 0.47 1.11
C SER A 210 19.24 0.81 2.61
N ARG A 211 20.41 0.94 3.25
CA ARG A 211 20.55 1.34 4.66
C ARG A 211 21.35 2.62 4.80
N GLY A 212 21.11 3.35 5.87
CA GLY A 212 21.87 4.54 6.27
C GLY A 212 21.27 5.87 5.79
N PRO A 213 22.06 6.97 5.86
CA PRO A 213 21.54 8.34 5.72
C PRO A 213 20.96 8.66 4.33
N GLN A 214 21.40 7.92 3.32
CA GLN A 214 20.99 8.06 1.92
C GLN A 214 19.79 7.17 1.55
N ALA A 215 19.34 6.31 2.47
CA ALA A 215 18.27 5.37 2.20
C ALA A 215 16.93 6.07 1.94
N ASN A 216 16.05 5.36 1.23
CA ASN A 216 14.66 5.74 1.03
C ASN A 216 14.02 6.14 2.38
N PRO A 217 13.25 7.26 2.46
CA PRO A 217 12.58 7.66 3.70
C PRO A 217 11.79 6.54 4.39
N LEU A 218 11.10 5.67 3.64
CA LEU A 218 10.40 4.53 4.22
C LEU A 218 11.37 3.50 4.81
N ALA A 219 12.52 3.26 4.16
CA ALA A 219 13.57 2.41 4.71
C ALA A 219 14.12 2.97 6.03
N GLN A 220 14.34 4.29 6.12
CA GLN A 220 14.78 4.93 7.38
C GLN A 220 13.74 4.79 8.50
N VAL A 221 12.46 4.84 8.18
CA VAL A 221 11.40 4.56 9.17
C VAL A 221 11.42 3.09 9.59
N LEU A 222 11.58 2.14 8.66
CA LEU A 222 11.69 0.73 8.99
C LEU A 222 12.94 0.45 9.86
N ASP A 223 14.07 1.10 9.58
CA ASP A 223 15.29 1.07 10.39
C ASP A 223 15.00 1.53 11.82
N ALA A 224 14.31 2.68 11.97
CA ALA A 224 13.92 3.23 13.28
C ALA A 224 12.98 2.30 14.07
N LEU A 225 12.18 1.49 13.38
CA LEU A 225 11.30 0.49 13.99
C LEU A 225 12.00 -0.87 14.20
N GLY A 226 13.20 -1.04 13.65
CA GLY A 226 13.93 -2.31 13.64
C GLY A 226 13.19 -3.39 12.88
N GLU A 227 12.61 -3.02 11.73
CA GLU A 227 11.89 -3.90 10.81
C GLU A 227 12.62 -3.95 9.45
N SER A 228 12.27 -4.95 8.64
CA SER A 228 12.77 -5.11 7.28
C SER A 228 11.72 -5.77 6.41
N VAL A 229 11.73 -5.47 5.12
CA VAL A 229 10.86 -6.08 4.13
C VAL A 229 11.73 -6.91 3.17
N PRO A 230 11.62 -8.25 3.20
CA PRO A 230 12.27 -9.08 2.20
C PRO A 230 11.74 -8.74 0.80
N CYS A 231 12.65 -8.52 -0.15
CA CYS A 231 12.32 -8.18 -1.52
C CYS A 231 13.01 -9.15 -2.48
N VAL A 232 12.33 -9.43 -3.60
CA VAL A 232 13.01 -9.87 -4.82
C VAL A 232 13.57 -8.66 -5.54
N THR A 233 14.70 -8.84 -6.22
CA THR A 233 15.38 -7.76 -6.95
C THR A 233 15.34 -8.00 -8.45
N TYR A 234 15.23 -6.94 -9.22
CA TYR A 234 15.27 -6.92 -10.68
C TYR A 234 15.84 -5.59 -11.15
N ASP A 235 16.09 -5.41 -12.44
CA ASP A 235 16.78 -4.22 -12.96
C ASP A 235 16.13 -3.65 -14.23
N SER A 236 14.98 -4.17 -14.62
CA SER A 236 14.42 -3.91 -15.94
C SER A 236 12.89 -4.02 -16.02
N TRP A 237 12.34 -3.37 -17.03
CA TRP A 237 10.92 -3.42 -17.38
C TRP A 237 10.73 -3.38 -18.90
N MET A 238 9.66 -4.00 -19.38
CA MET A 238 9.31 -3.97 -20.79
C MET A 238 8.65 -2.64 -21.17
N VAL A 239 9.00 -2.11 -22.33
CA VAL A 239 8.50 -0.84 -22.86
C VAL A 239 7.86 -1.11 -24.21
N TYR A 240 6.64 -0.61 -24.39
CA TYR A 240 5.87 -0.68 -25.62
C TYR A 240 5.47 0.73 -26.02
N ILE A 241 6.13 1.26 -27.05
CA ILE A 241 5.95 2.64 -27.53
C ILE A 241 5.64 2.61 -29.04
N PRO A 242 5.27 3.75 -29.67
CA PRO A 242 5.02 3.80 -31.11
C PRO A 242 6.21 3.35 -31.97
N GLU A 243 7.44 3.63 -31.53
CA GLU A 243 8.67 3.29 -32.24
C GLU A 243 9.04 1.81 -32.16
N GLY A 244 8.49 1.07 -31.18
CA GLY A 244 8.77 -0.36 -31.02
C GLY A 244 8.64 -0.85 -29.58
N GLU A 245 9.26 -2.00 -29.32
CA GLU A 245 9.30 -2.62 -28.00
C GLU A 245 10.73 -3.01 -27.62
N PHE A 246 11.07 -2.81 -26.36
CA PHE A 246 12.39 -3.14 -25.80
C PHE A 246 12.33 -3.34 -24.29
N LEU A 247 13.36 -4.02 -23.77
CA LEU A 247 13.57 -4.21 -22.34
C LEU A 247 14.46 -3.08 -21.82
N SER A 248 13.87 -2.08 -21.18
CA SER A 248 14.61 -0.99 -20.57
C SER A 248 15.26 -1.46 -19.28
N ARG A 249 16.55 -1.18 -19.10
CA ARG A 249 17.29 -1.50 -17.87
C ARG A 249 17.75 -0.24 -17.16
N ILE A 250 17.73 -0.26 -15.83
CA ILE A 250 18.42 0.75 -15.02
C ILE A 250 19.94 0.59 -15.13
N GLY A 251 20.67 1.64 -14.75
CA GLY A 251 22.12 1.65 -14.83
C GLY A 251 22.68 2.27 -16.12
N PRO A 252 24.02 2.43 -16.19
CA PRO A 252 24.65 3.47 -17.02
C PRO A 252 24.77 3.17 -18.53
N THR A 253 24.44 1.97 -19.02
CA THR A 253 24.96 1.53 -20.33
C THR A 253 23.95 0.94 -21.30
N GLU A 254 22.98 0.13 -20.85
CA GLU A 254 22.10 -0.58 -21.79
C GLU A 254 21.07 0.35 -22.46
N PHE A 255 20.51 1.32 -21.73
CA PHE A 255 19.50 2.23 -22.28
C PHE A 255 20.04 3.10 -23.44
N LEU A 256 21.35 3.37 -23.49
CA LEU A 256 21.95 4.09 -24.60
C LEU A 256 21.82 3.32 -25.93
N LYS A 257 21.85 1.99 -25.89
CA LYS A 257 21.65 1.13 -27.08
C LYS A 257 20.19 1.18 -27.53
N ASP A 258 19.25 1.21 -26.58
CA ASP A 258 17.83 1.36 -26.89
C ASP A 258 17.56 2.72 -27.55
N LEU A 259 18.15 3.80 -27.03
CA LEU A 259 18.06 5.12 -27.65
C LEU A 259 18.65 5.15 -29.07
N GLU A 260 19.78 4.49 -29.30
CA GLU A 260 20.36 4.40 -30.64
C GLU A 260 19.45 3.64 -31.62
N LYS A 261 18.79 2.58 -31.16
CA LYS A 261 17.95 1.72 -32.00
C LYS A 261 16.55 2.29 -32.25
N TYR A 262 15.91 2.84 -31.22
CA TYR A 262 14.49 3.23 -31.25
C TYR A 262 14.27 4.75 -31.30
N ALA A 263 15.30 5.55 -31.08
CA ALA A 263 15.22 7.01 -31.14
C ALA A 263 16.22 7.58 -32.16
N SER A 264 17.33 8.15 -31.70
CA SER A 264 18.31 8.79 -32.58
C SER A 264 19.69 8.88 -31.93
N LEU A 265 20.75 9.09 -32.75
CA LEU A 265 22.08 9.41 -32.22
C LEU A 265 22.11 10.74 -31.43
N ASN A 266 21.18 11.66 -31.70
CA ASN A 266 21.05 12.87 -30.90
C ASN A 266 20.41 12.58 -29.54
N ALA A 267 19.45 11.64 -29.47
CA ALA A 267 18.88 11.17 -28.22
C ALA A 267 19.96 10.58 -27.30
N VAL A 268 20.88 9.79 -27.86
CA VAL A 268 22.03 9.25 -27.11
C VAL A 268 22.92 10.38 -26.54
N LYS A 269 23.21 11.41 -27.34
CA LYS A 269 24.02 12.56 -26.90
C LYS A 269 23.32 13.36 -25.80
N ASP A 270 22.03 13.62 -25.98
CA ASP A 270 21.20 14.35 -25.03
C ASP A 270 21.05 13.59 -23.72
N TRP A 271 20.84 12.28 -23.76
CA TRP A 271 20.77 11.45 -22.55
C TRP A 271 22.09 11.44 -21.78
N ARG A 272 23.24 11.29 -22.47
CA ARG A 272 24.55 11.41 -21.83
C ARG A 272 24.74 12.76 -21.17
N LYS A 273 24.40 13.85 -21.88
CA LYS A 273 24.46 15.22 -21.35
C LYS A 273 23.58 15.40 -20.12
N LEU A 274 22.39 14.78 -20.10
CA LEU A 274 21.50 14.77 -18.95
C LEU A 274 22.14 14.07 -17.75
N LEU A 275 22.69 12.86 -17.94
CA LEU A 275 23.36 12.11 -16.88
C LEU A 275 24.57 12.88 -16.32
N ASP A 276 25.40 13.46 -17.20
CA ASP A 276 26.58 14.24 -16.82
C ASP A 276 26.20 15.49 -16.01
N GLY A 277 25.01 16.06 -16.26
CA GLY A 277 24.50 17.21 -15.52
C GLY A 277 23.82 16.84 -14.19
N VAL A 278 23.10 15.71 -14.14
CA VAL A 278 22.25 15.31 -13.01
C VAL A 278 23.01 14.52 -11.95
N LEU A 279 23.83 13.54 -12.35
CA LEU A 279 24.49 12.65 -11.39
C LEU A 279 25.43 13.38 -10.41
N PRO A 280 26.20 14.42 -10.81
CA PRO A 280 26.99 15.19 -9.85
C PRO A 280 26.13 15.94 -8.82
N MET A 281 24.88 16.26 -9.14
CA MET A 281 23.95 16.94 -8.22
C MET A 281 23.41 16.01 -7.12
N SER A 282 23.54 14.69 -7.30
CA SER A 282 23.06 13.69 -6.34
C SER A 282 23.66 13.87 -4.96
N ALA A 283 24.95 14.15 -4.85
CA ALA A 283 25.61 14.31 -3.55
C ALA A 283 24.93 15.37 -2.67
N ALA A 284 24.48 16.48 -3.26
CA ALA A 284 23.74 17.52 -2.54
C ALA A 284 22.31 17.08 -2.17
N ALA A 285 21.61 16.39 -3.08
CA ALA A 285 20.26 15.87 -2.81
C ALA A 285 20.27 14.80 -1.69
N MET A 286 21.35 14.03 -1.59
CA MET A 286 21.53 12.95 -0.62
C MET A 286 22.20 13.39 0.68
N ALA A 287 22.64 14.66 0.78
CA ALA A 287 23.39 15.14 1.93
C ALA A 287 22.54 15.34 3.19
N LEU A 288 21.22 15.51 3.02
CA LEU A 288 20.29 15.64 4.14
C LEU A 288 19.45 14.36 4.28
N PRO A 289 19.60 13.60 5.38
CA PRO A 289 18.80 12.41 5.59
C PRO A 289 17.32 12.78 5.75
N PRO A 290 16.39 12.16 5.00
CA PRO A 290 14.97 12.51 5.08
C PRO A 290 14.39 12.47 6.50
N LEU A 291 14.82 11.51 7.34
CA LEU A 291 14.33 11.40 8.72
C LEU A 291 14.81 12.53 9.65
N SER A 292 15.80 13.33 9.24
CA SER A 292 16.25 14.50 10.01
C SER A 292 15.31 15.71 9.89
N ILE A 293 14.36 15.68 8.93
CA ILE A 293 13.46 16.79 8.65
C ILE A 293 12.36 16.89 9.71
N ARG A 294 12.02 18.14 10.06
CA ARG A 294 10.90 18.52 10.94
C ARG A 294 10.07 19.61 10.27
N GLY A 295 8.78 19.67 10.61
CA GLY A 295 7.85 20.71 10.16
C GLY A 295 7.78 21.92 11.10
N ASP A 296 8.69 22.01 12.08
CA ASP A 296 8.77 23.09 13.08
C ASP A 296 10.16 23.76 13.06
N LEU A 297 10.35 24.81 13.87
CA LEU A 297 11.63 25.52 13.98
C LEU A 297 12.80 24.64 14.48
N GLY A 298 12.51 23.45 15.01
CA GLY A 298 13.53 22.48 15.42
C GLY A 298 14.34 21.93 14.25
N VAL A 299 13.88 22.10 13.00
CA VAL A 299 14.65 21.76 11.79
C VAL A 299 15.99 22.50 11.74
N LEU A 300 16.08 23.71 12.30
CA LEU A 300 17.34 24.46 12.37
C LEU A 300 18.40 23.75 13.23
N SER A 301 17.98 22.99 14.24
CA SER A 301 18.90 22.23 15.08
C SER A 301 19.18 20.84 14.49
N THR A 302 18.14 20.13 14.07
CA THR A 302 18.21 18.72 13.67
C THR A 302 18.75 18.52 12.26
N ALA A 303 18.41 19.41 11.32
CA ALA A 303 18.90 19.37 9.95
C ALA A 303 20.05 20.37 9.75
N ALA A 304 19.85 21.66 10.08
CA ALA A 304 20.84 22.67 9.73
C ALA A 304 22.10 22.62 10.62
N ALA A 305 22.00 22.58 11.94
CA ALA A 305 23.21 22.57 12.80
C ALA A 305 23.97 21.24 12.74
N ARG A 306 23.25 20.11 12.80
CA ARG A 306 23.85 18.76 12.81
C ARG A 306 24.57 18.42 11.51
N TYR A 307 24.01 18.80 10.36
CA TYR A 307 24.56 18.48 9.03
C TYR A 307 25.17 19.69 8.31
N ALA A 308 25.26 20.86 8.95
CA ALA A 308 25.95 22.03 8.39
C ALA A 308 27.39 21.71 7.93
N PRO A 309 28.23 20.97 8.70
CA PRO A 309 29.58 20.65 8.26
C PRO A 309 29.60 19.80 6.98
N SER A 310 28.78 18.74 6.91
CA SER A 310 28.71 17.87 5.73
C SER A 310 28.10 18.56 4.51
N LEU A 311 27.11 19.43 4.72
CA LEU A 311 26.53 20.28 3.68
C LEU A 311 27.58 21.29 3.17
N LEU A 312 28.32 21.94 4.08
CA LEU A 312 29.38 22.88 3.73
C LEU A 312 30.50 22.18 2.95
N GLU A 313 30.95 21.01 3.38
CA GLU A 313 31.93 20.21 2.63
C GLU A 313 31.41 19.84 1.23
N SER A 314 30.14 19.47 1.13
CA SER A 314 29.51 19.16 -0.16
C SER A 314 29.45 20.39 -1.07
N PHE A 315 29.07 21.55 -0.54
CA PHE A 315 29.06 22.81 -1.27
C PHE A 315 30.47 23.27 -1.69
N VAL A 316 31.47 23.13 -0.81
CA VAL A 316 32.88 23.45 -1.10
C VAL A 316 33.41 22.54 -2.21
N LYS A 317 33.14 21.22 -2.14
CA LYS A 317 33.50 20.27 -3.20
C LYS A 317 32.82 20.58 -4.54
N MET A 318 31.62 21.15 -4.53
CA MET A 318 30.87 21.51 -5.74
C MET A 318 31.22 22.91 -6.31
N GLY A 319 31.95 23.76 -5.57
CA GLY A 319 32.34 25.11 -6.01
C GLY A 319 31.17 26.09 -6.21
N PRO A 320 31.41 27.27 -6.81
CA PRO A 320 30.38 28.31 -7.00
C PRO A 320 29.18 27.87 -7.86
N GLN A 321 29.40 26.93 -8.78
CA GLN A 321 28.34 26.33 -9.58
C GLN A 321 27.43 25.39 -8.76
N GLY A 322 27.94 24.80 -7.66
CA GLY A 322 27.20 23.95 -6.74
C GLY A 322 26.11 24.65 -5.94
N ALA A 323 26.38 25.87 -5.46
CA ALA A 323 25.41 26.67 -4.71
C ALA A 323 24.20 27.08 -5.60
N LEU A 324 24.46 27.44 -6.85
CA LEU A 324 23.43 27.64 -7.88
C LEU A 324 22.69 26.34 -8.21
N GLY A 325 23.38 25.19 -8.22
CA GLY A 325 22.80 23.87 -8.41
C GLY A 325 21.81 23.45 -7.31
N ALA A 326 22.08 23.80 -6.06
CA ALA A 326 21.16 23.48 -4.95
C ALA A 326 19.86 24.28 -5.00
N ALA A 327 19.90 25.55 -5.42
CA ALA A 327 18.68 26.32 -5.66
C ALA A 327 17.85 25.72 -6.82
N LYS A 328 18.51 25.14 -7.84
CA LYS A 328 17.83 24.42 -8.93
C LYS A 328 17.10 23.16 -8.46
N LEU A 329 17.53 22.51 -7.37
CA LEU A 329 16.84 21.33 -6.82
C LEU A 329 15.39 21.64 -6.41
N LEU A 330 15.10 22.90 -6.06
CA LEU A 330 13.76 23.34 -5.67
C LEU A 330 12.91 23.85 -6.86
N ARG A 331 13.45 23.82 -8.08
CA ARG A 331 12.79 24.26 -9.32
C ARG A 331 12.24 23.09 -10.13
N PRO A 332 11.31 23.33 -11.07
CA PRO A 332 10.90 22.34 -12.05
C PRO A 332 12.08 21.67 -12.76
N PHE A 333 11.99 20.36 -12.96
CA PHE A 333 13.03 19.60 -13.66
C PHE A 333 13.25 20.05 -15.11
N SER A 334 12.22 20.61 -15.75
CA SER A 334 12.34 21.21 -17.08
C SER A 334 13.41 22.32 -17.15
N GLU A 335 13.62 23.08 -16.07
CA GLU A 335 14.68 24.10 -16.05
C GLU A 335 16.09 23.48 -16.15
N ILE A 336 16.28 22.27 -15.61
CA ILE A 336 17.53 21.52 -15.79
C ILE A 336 17.67 21.09 -17.24
N LEU A 337 16.63 20.50 -17.83
CA LEU A 337 16.60 20.08 -19.24
C LEU A 337 16.93 21.24 -20.19
N ASP A 338 16.32 22.41 -19.96
CA ASP A 338 16.52 23.61 -20.75
C ASP A 338 17.93 24.18 -20.56
N SER A 339 18.45 24.20 -19.32
CA SER A 339 19.82 24.66 -19.04
C SER A 339 20.89 23.76 -19.67
N LEU A 340 20.58 22.46 -19.83
CA LEU A 340 21.41 21.50 -20.55
C LEU A 340 21.10 21.49 -22.06
N ASN A 341 20.17 22.31 -22.56
CA ASN A 341 19.80 22.37 -23.96
C ASN A 341 19.47 20.97 -24.55
N ILE A 342 18.74 20.17 -23.77
CA ILE A 342 18.20 18.88 -24.22
C ILE A 342 17.10 19.18 -25.23
N LYS A 343 17.17 18.67 -26.47
CA LYS A 343 16.22 19.00 -27.54
C LYS A 343 15.56 17.80 -28.19
N ASP A 344 16.18 16.63 -28.09
CA ASP A 344 15.63 15.44 -28.72
C ASP A 344 14.23 15.13 -28.16
N PRO A 345 13.20 15.02 -29.03
CA PRO A 345 11.82 14.89 -28.59
C PRO A 345 11.58 13.56 -27.86
N PHE A 346 12.27 12.49 -28.24
CA PHE A 346 12.17 11.21 -27.55
C PHE A 346 12.66 11.34 -26.12
N VAL A 347 13.84 11.96 -25.93
CA VAL A 347 14.40 12.17 -24.59
C VAL A 347 13.46 13.03 -23.73
N ARG A 348 12.89 14.11 -24.28
CA ARG A 348 11.95 14.96 -23.53
C ARG A 348 10.67 14.20 -23.15
N ASN A 349 10.09 13.45 -24.07
CA ASN A 349 8.91 12.63 -23.82
C ASN A 349 9.18 11.52 -22.80
N TRP A 350 10.35 10.89 -22.88
CA TRP A 350 10.78 9.86 -21.93
C TRP A 350 10.97 10.44 -20.53
N VAL A 351 11.60 11.62 -20.41
CA VAL A 351 11.73 12.32 -19.12
C VAL A 351 10.37 12.73 -18.58
N ASP A 352 9.46 13.24 -19.42
CA ASP A 352 8.10 13.58 -19.01
C ASP A 352 7.34 12.35 -18.52
N LEU A 353 7.52 11.18 -19.17
CA LEU A 353 6.97 9.91 -18.70
C LEU A 353 7.50 9.56 -17.31
N LEU A 354 8.81 9.60 -17.09
CA LEU A 354 9.40 9.30 -15.78
C LEU A 354 8.91 10.28 -14.69
N CYS A 355 8.86 11.58 -14.99
CA CYS A 355 8.30 12.59 -14.10
C CYS A 355 6.84 12.30 -13.76
N PHE A 356 6.04 11.97 -14.77
CA PHE A 356 4.61 11.72 -14.60
C PHE A 356 4.33 10.47 -13.76
N LEU A 357 5.09 9.40 -13.96
CA LEU A 357 4.97 8.19 -13.16
C LEU A 357 5.46 8.37 -11.72
N LEU A 358 6.38 9.32 -11.48
CA LEU A 358 6.91 9.62 -10.15
C LEU A 358 5.99 10.55 -9.35
N ALA A 359 5.52 11.64 -9.97
CA ALA A 359 4.89 12.77 -9.28
C ALA A 359 3.48 13.13 -9.77
N GLY A 360 2.95 12.44 -10.80
CA GLY A 360 1.65 12.77 -11.41
C GLY A 360 1.65 14.04 -12.25
N VAL A 361 2.82 14.63 -12.52
CA VAL A 361 3.00 15.84 -13.35
C VAL A 361 4.23 15.68 -14.24
N LYS A 362 4.29 16.41 -15.35
CA LYS A 362 5.42 16.39 -16.30
C LYS A 362 6.67 17.08 -15.72
N SER A 363 7.76 17.13 -16.48
CA SER A 363 9.03 17.75 -16.06
C SER A 363 8.88 19.23 -15.68
N ASN A 364 7.90 19.94 -16.25
CA ASN A 364 7.59 21.33 -15.91
C ASN A 364 6.84 21.52 -14.58
N GLY A 365 6.38 20.43 -13.95
CA GLY A 365 5.75 20.44 -12.63
C GLY A 365 6.53 19.68 -11.56
N THR A 366 7.40 18.75 -11.95
CA THR A 366 8.14 17.88 -11.03
C THR A 366 9.33 18.59 -10.41
N LEU A 367 9.52 18.41 -9.09
CA LEU A 367 10.65 18.98 -8.37
C LEU A 367 11.96 18.34 -8.82
N SER A 368 12.97 19.15 -9.16
CA SER A 368 14.26 18.64 -9.62
C SER A 368 14.93 17.70 -8.61
N ALA A 369 14.76 17.95 -7.31
CA ALA A 369 15.27 17.08 -6.24
C ALA A 369 14.78 15.63 -6.35
N GLU A 370 13.50 15.43 -6.71
CA GLU A 370 12.90 14.09 -6.82
C GLU A 370 13.51 13.32 -7.98
N MET A 371 13.65 13.97 -9.13
CA MET A 371 14.28 13.37 -10.31
C MET A 371 15.76 13.10 -10.06
N VAL A 372 16.51 14.04 -9.47
CA VAL A 372 17.93 13.85 -9.15
C VAL A 372 18.12 12.67 -8.18
N TYR A 373 17.26 12.53 -7.17
CA TYR A 373 17.28 11.39 -6.25
C TYR A 373 17.03 10.06 -6.99
N MET A 374 16.00 10.01 -7.84
CA MET A 374 15.68 8.82 -8.63
C MET A 374 16.85 8.41 -9.55
N PHE A 375 17.42 9.36 -10.28
CA PHE A 375 18.58 9.10 -11.13
C PHE A 375 19.79 8.65 -10.32
N ALA A 376 20.03 9.20 -9.13
CA ALA A 376 21.11 8.75 -8.25
C ALA A 376 20.94 7.27 -7.86
N GLU A 377 19.74 6.86 -7.46
CA GLU A 377 19.46 5.49 -7.06
C GLU A 377 19.48 4.52 -8.25
N TRP A 378 19.01 4.92 -9.43
CA TRP A 378 18.95 4.07 -10.61
C TRP A 378 20.26 3.95 -11.38
N TYR A 379 21.24 4.82 -11.13
CA TYR A 379 22.52 4.83 -11.83
C TYR A 379 23.72 4.56 -10.92
N LYS A 380 23.52 4.36 -9.61
CA LYS A 380 24.61 3.93 -8.72
C LYS A 380 25.10 2.51 -9.07
N PRO A 381 26.38 2.19 -8.80
CA PRO A 381 26.90 0.84 -8.98
C PRO A 381 26.08 -0.20 -8.20
N GLY A 382 25.66 -1.28 -8.85
CA GLY A 382 24.85 -2.34 -8.23
C GLY A 382 23.40 -1.94 -7.95
N CYS A 383 22.89 -0.89 -8.59
CA CYS A 383 21.48 -0.50 -8.50
C CYS A 383 20.55 -1.66 -8.87
N THR A 384 19.46 -1.78 -8.11
CA THR A 384 18.37 -2.71 -8.36
C THR A 384 17.04 -2.02 -8.06
N LEU A 385 16.00 -2.49 -8.72
CA LEU A 385 14.62 -2.31 -8.29
C LEU A 385 14.21 -3.49 -7.41
N GLU A 386 13.17 -3.28 -6.63
CA GLU A 386 12.76 -4.19 -5.59
C GLU A 386 11.25 -4.41 -5.67
N TYR A 387 10.83 -5.63 -5.32
CA TYR A 387 9.43 -5.95 -5.09
C TYR A 387 9.31 -6.76 -3.79
N PRO A 388 8.46 -6.36 -2.83
CA PRO A 388 8.28 -7.11 -1.59
C PRO A 388 7.84 -8.55 -1.87
N LEU A 389 8.53 -9.54 -1.28
CA LEU A 389 8.30 -10.96 -1.60
C LEU A 389 6.82 -11.34 -1.47
N HIS A 390 6.15 -10.89 -0.42
CA HIS A 390 4.74 -11.18 -0.16
C HIS A 390 3.77 -10.10 -0.68
N GLY A 391 4.18 -9.26 -1.62
CA GLY A 391 3.40 -8.14 -2.16
C GLY A 391 3.43 -6.89 -1.27
N SER A 392 2.84 -5.80 -1.75
CA SER A 392 2.88 -4.47 -1.10
C SER A 392 2.38 -4.47 0.35
N GLY A 393 1.42 -5.33 0.68
CA GLY A 393 0.93 -5.54 2.04
C GLY A 393 2.02 -5.93 3.04
N ALA A 394 3.13 -6.53 2.61
CA ALA A 394 4.27 -6.86 3.48
C ALA A 394 4.91 -5.62 4.12
N ILE A 395 4.87 -4.48 3.41
CA ILE A 395 5.34 -3.18 3.93
C ILE A 395 4.43 -2.74 5.08
N ILE A 396 3.12 -2.86 4.88
CA ILE A 396 2.11 -2.50 5.87
C ILE A 396 2.24 -3.38 7.10
N ASP A 397 2.41 -4.69 6.91
CA ASP A 397 2.63 -5.64 8.00
C ASP A 397 3.89 -5.28 8.80
N ALA A 398 4.98 -4.89 8.13
CA ALA A 398 6.21 -4.44 8.79
C ALA A 398 5.99 -3.17 9.62
N LEU A 399 5.32 -2.14 9.07
CA LEU A 399 5.01 -0.92 9.80
C LEU A 399 4.10 -1.19 11.01
N VAL A 400 3.08 -2.05 10.86
CA VAL A 400 2.16 -2.42 11.95
C VAL A 400 2.90 -3.18 13.05
N ARG A 401 3.73 -4.18 12.71
CA ARG A 401 4.55 -4.92 13.68
C ARG A 401 5.52 -3.98 14.42
N GLY A 402 6.21 -3.13 13.67
CA GLY A 402 7.13 -2.13 14.22
C GLY A 402 6.43 -1.18 15.19
N MET A 403 5.27 -0.65 14.82
CA MET A 403 4.45 0.20 15.69
C MET A 403 4.01 -0.52 16.97
N GLN A 404 3.48 -1.74 16.84
CA GLN A 404 2.99 -2.53 17.98
C GLN A 404 4.11 -2.96 18.92
N LYS A 405 5.30 -3.26 18.40
CA LYS A 405 6.53 -3.54 19.18
C LYS A 405 6.87 -2.41 20.15
N PHE A 406 6.58 -1.15 19.78
CA PHE A 406 6.75 0.01 20.64
C PHE A 406 5.47 0.44 21.37
N GLY A 407 4.45 -0.40 21.43
CA GLY A 407 3.23 -0.18 22.21
C GLY A 407 2.13 0.62 21.51
N GLY A 408 2.31 0.98 20.24
CA GLY A 408 1.26 1.62 19.45
C GLY A 408 0.09 0.66 19.16
N ARG A 409 -1.12 1.21 19.04
CA ARG A 409 -2.36 0.43 18.85
C ARG A 409 -2.95 0.66 17.46
N LEU A 410 -3.55 -0.38 16.87
CA LEU A 410 -4.31 -0.32 15.63
C LEU A 410 -5.74 -0.81 15.89
N SER A 411 -6.74 -0.06 15.43
CA SER A 411 -8.15 -0.42 15.48
C SER A 411 -8.74 -0.39 14.08
N LEU A 412 -9.05 -1.57 13.53
CA LEU A 412 -9.67 -1.76 12.22
C LEU A 412 -11.19 -1.63 12.32
N GLY A 413 -11.89 -1.43 11.20
CA GLY A 413 -13.35 -1.26 11.16
C GLY A 413 -13.87 -0.08 12.00
N THR A 414 -12.99 0.84 12.34
CA THR A 414 -13.19 1.92 13.31
C THR A 414 -13.29 3.25 12.56
N HIS A 415 -14.48 3.53 12.03
CA HIS A 415 -14.71 4.75 11.27
C HIS A 415 -14.74 6.00 12.16
N VAL A 416 -13.84 6.95 11.91
CA VAL A 416 -13.90 8.29 12.48
C VAL A 416 -14.92 9.12 11.69
N GLU A 417 -15.94 9.61 12.40
CA GLU A 417 -17.02 10.41 11.83
C GLU A 417 -16.65 11.90 11.80
N ASN A 418 -16.01 12.42 12.87
CA ASN A 418 -15.52 13.80 12.93
C ASN A 418 -14.39 13.97 13.94
N VAL A 419 -13.60 15.03 13.75
CA VAL A 419 -12.67 15.57 14.74
C VAL A 419 -13.45 16.46 15.70
N VAL A 420 -13.27 16.24 17.01
CA VAL A 420 -13.91 17.06 18.04
C VAL A 420 -12.99 18.23 18.37
N VAL A 421 -13.55 19.45 18.31
CA VAL A 421 -12.85 20.70 18.59
C VAL A 421 -13.50 21.37 19.80
N GLU A 422 -12.70 21.69 20.81
CA GLU A 422 -13.13 22.39 22.03
C GLU A 422 -12.21 23.59 22.24
N ASN A 423 -12.77 24.76 22.53
CA ASN A 423 -12.00 26.00 22.72
C ASN A 423 -11.03 26.28 21.56
N GLY A 424 -11.48 26.03 20.33
CA GLY A 424 -10.71 26.26 19.11
C GLY A 424 -9.61 25.24 18.79
N ARG A 425 -9.37 24.21 19.62
CA ARG A 425 -8.33 23.19 19.40
C ARG A 425 -8.91 21.79 19.24
N ALA A 426 -8.24 20.94 18.47
CA ALA A 426 -8.61 19.54 18.35
C ALA A 426 -8.32 18.81 19.67
N VAL A 427 -9.27 18.00 20.11
CA VAL A 427 -9.19 17.31 21.42
C VAL A 427 -9.40 15.81 21.35
N GLY A 428 -9.68 15.29 20.16
CA GLY A 428 -9.99 13.88 19.95
C GLY A 428 -10.88 13.70 18.73
N VAL A 429 -11.47 12.52 18.62
CA VAL A 429 -12.33 12.15 17.50
C VAL A 429 -13.59 11.45 17.98
N ARG A 430 -14.68 11.61 17.24
CA ARG A 430 -15.92 10.85 17.41
C ARG A 430 -15.98 9.76 16.36
N LEU A 431 -16.21 8.54 16.80
CA LEU A 431 -16.41 7.40 15.93
C LEU A 431 -17.85 7.37 15.43
N ARG A 432 -18.10 6.71 14.30
CA ARG A 432 -19.45 6.46 13.78
C ARG A 432 -20.34 5.69 14.77
N SER A 433 -19.73 4.87 15.62
CA SER A 433 -20.42 4.19 16.72
C SER A 433 -20.92 5.14 17.82
N GLY A 434 -20.57 6.42 17.76
CA GLY A 434 -20.86 7.43 18.78
C GLY A 434 -19.79 7.53 19.87
N GLN A 435 -18.86 6.57 19.96
CA GLN A 435 -17.79 6.60 20.96
C GLN A 435 -16.83 7.78 20.71
N PHE A 436 -16.47 8.48 21.78
CA PHE A 436 -15.44 9.51 21.76
C PHE A 436 -14.08 8.95 22.17
N ILE A 437 -13.05 9.24 21.40
CA ILE A 437 -11.66 8.91 21.70
C ILE A 437 -10.89 10.20 21.94
N ARG A 438 -10.44 10.42 23.19
CA ARG A 438 -9.70 11.63 23.57
C ARG A 438 -8.27 11.58 23.04
N ALA A 439 -7.81 12.69 22.46
CA ALA A 439 -6.39 12.95 22.18
C ALA A 439 -5.84 13.91 23.24
N LYS A 440 -4.80 13.51 23.98
CA LYS A 440 -4.21 14.35 25.03
C LYS A 440 -3.29 15.42 24.45
N LYS A 441 -2.62 15.13 23.32
CA LYS A 441 -1.64 16.01 22.69
C LYS A 441 -2.04 16.42 21.28
N ALA A 442 -2.42 15.47 20.42
CA ALA A 442 -2.71 15.77 19.01
C ALA A 442 -3.63 14.76 18.34
N VAL A 443 -4.33 15.23 17.30
CA VAL A 443 -4.97 14.40 16.28
C VAL A 443 -4.16 14.55 14.99
N VAL A 444 -3.82 13.43 14.35
CA VAL A 444 -3.12 13.42 13.06
C VAL A 444 -4.04 12.78 12.03
N SER A 445 -4.45 13.54 11.02
CA SER A 445 -5.22 13.03 9.88
C SER A 445 -4.27 12.51 8.81
N ASN A 446 -4.40 11.24 8.46
CA ASN A 446 -3.82 10.65 7.26
C ASN A 446 -4.90 10.43 6.17
N ALA A 447 -6.10 10.99 6.37
CA ALA A 447 -7.02 11.22 5.27
C ALA A 447 -6.48 12.37 4.41
N SER A 448 -6.86 12.40 3.12
CA SER A 448 -6.46 13.53 2.26
C SER A 448 -6.91 14.86 2.88
N MET A 449 -6.20 15.94 2.61
CA MET A 449 -6.54 17.26 3.13
C MET A 449 -7.97 17.69 2.76
N TRP A 450 -8.44 17.33 1.56
CA TRP A 450 -9.83 17.56 1.13
C TRP A 450 -10.81 16.79 2.02
N ASN A 451 -10.52 15.53 2.33
CA ASN A 451 -11.36 14.74 3.22
C ASN A 451 -11.27 15.21 4.68
N THR A 452 -10.12 15.74 5.10
CA THR A 452 -9.93 16.28 6.45
C THR A 452 -10.81 17.51 6.69
N LEU A 453 -11.03 18.36 5.67
CA LEU A 453 -12.02 19.45 5.76
C LEU A 453 -13.43 18.94 6.11
N SER A 454 -13.83 17.79 5.55
CA SER A 454 -15.13 17.17 5.82
C SER A 454 -15.25 16.56 7.22
N LEU A 455 -14.12 16.29 7.89
CA LEU A 455 -14.10 15.78 9.27
C LEU A 455 -14.20 16.90 10.32
N LEU A 456 -14.09 18.17 9.92
CA LEU A 456 -14.07 19.32 10.82
C LEU A 456 -15.43 20.04 10.87
N PRO A 457 -15.81 20.59 12.04
CA PRO A 457 -16.90 21.55 12.13
C PRO A 457 -16.63 22.74 11.20
N GLN A 458 -17.60 23.14 10.37
CA GLN A 458 -17.34 24.13 9.32
C GLN A 458 -16.99 25.51 9.92
N GLU A 459 -17.59 25.84 11.07
CA GLU A 459 -17.38 27.07 11.83
C GLU A 459 -15.95 27.26 12.37
N VAL A 460 -15.13 26.20 12.46
CA VAL A 460 -13.74 26.32 12.93
C VAL A 460 -12.72 26.44 11.80
N ILE A 461 -13.16 26.37 10.53
CA ILE A 461 -12.29 26.41 9.36
C ILE A 461 -12.29 27.84 8.79
N PRO A 462 -11.16 28.57 8.84
CA PRO A 462 -11.09 29.87 8.18
C PRO A 462 -11.31 29.76 6.67
N ASN A 463 -12.11 30.67 6.08
CA ASN A 463 -12.43 30.67 4.65
C ASN A 463 -11.17 30.64 3.77
N PHE A 464 -10.11 31.38 4.13
CA PHE A 464 -8.87 31.38 3.34
C PHE A 464 -8.22 29.99 3.27
N TYR A 465 -8.30 29.21 4.35
CA TYR A 465 -7.73 27.87 4.39
C TYR A 465 -8.60 26.89 3.62
N LYS A 466 -9.92 26.96 3.79
CA LYS A 466 -10.88 26.18 3.02
C LYS A 466 -10.68 26.40 1.52
N ASP A 467 -10.67 27.66 1.08
CA ASP A 467 -10.43 28.06 -0.30
C ASP A 467 -9.11 27.53 -0.84
N ARG A 468 -8.02 27.65 -0.08
CA ARG A 468 -6.70 27.16 -0.48
C ARG A 468 -6.73 25.65 -0.75
N ILE A 469 -7.31 24.88 0.17
CA ILE A 469 -7.36 23.41 0.07
C ILE A 469 -8.28 22.98 -1.07
N GLU A 470 -9.49 23.55 -1.19
CA GLU A 470 -10.44 23.23 -2.25
C GLU A 470 -9.90 23.58 -3.65
N LYS A 471 -9.18 24.69 -3.79
CA LYS A 471 -8.57 25.14 -5.06
C LYS A 471 -7.23 24.49 -5.36
N THR A 472 -6.68 23.66 -4.46
CA THR A 472 -5.40 22.99 -4.72
C THR A 472 -5.56 22.06 -5.93
N PRO A 473 -4.71 22.23 -6.97
CA PRO A 473 -4.75 21.38 -8.16
C PRO A 473 -4.63 19.89 -7.82
N GLN A 474 -5.36 19.05 -8.53
CA GLN A 474 -5.42 17.61 -8.30
C GLN A 474 -4.99 16.87 -9.55
N CYS A 475 -4.30 15.73 -9.37
CA CYS A 475 -4.21 14.72 -10.41
C CYS A 475 -5.62 14.21 -10.73
N GLU A 476 -5.84 13.76 -11.96
CA GLU A 476 -7.04 13.01 -12.26
C GLU A 476 -7.05 11.67 -11.50
N SER A 477 -8.15 10.93 -11.63
CA SER A 477 -8.25 9.61 -11.03
C SER A 477 -7.61 8.56 -11.94
N PHE A 478 -7.88 7.29 -11.66
CA PHE A 478 -7.25 6.18 -12.35
C PHE A 478 -8.22 5.00 -12.50
N MET A 479 -7.90 4.13 -13.44
CA MET A 479 -8.57 2.84 -13.65
C MET A 479 -7.60 1.73 -13.29
N HIS A 480 -8.10 0.65 -12.68
CA HIS A 480 -7.34 -0.57 -12.40
C HIS A 480 -7.99 -1.78 -13.08
N LEU A 481 -7.18 -2.76 -13.48
CA LEU A 481 -7.60 -4.06 -13.96
C LEU A 481 -6.78 -5.14 -13.24
N HIS A 482 -7.39 -5.90 -12.34
CA HIS A 482 -6.76 -7.03 -11.64
C HIS A 482 -7.20 -8.36 -12.26
N LEU A 483 -6.23 -9.18 -12.62
CA LEU A 483 -6.43 -10.45 -13.32
C LEU A 483 -5.73 -11.61 -12.61
N GLY A 484 -6.45 -12.70 -12.40
CA GLY A 484 -5.89 -14.00 -12.07
C GLY A 484 -6.12 -14.96 -13.24
N PHE A 485 -5.06 -15.57 -13.77
CA PHE A 485 -5.11 -16.39 -14.99
C PHE A 485 -4.08 -17.53 -14.97
N ASP A 486 -4.31 -18.57 -15.76
CA ASP A 486 -3.38 -19.71 -15.87
C ASP A 486 -2.11 -19.32 -16.63
N ALA A 487 -0.98 -19.90 -16.21
CA ALA A 487 0.30 -19.71 -16.89
C ALA A 487 0.46 -20.59 -18.15
N GLU A 488 -0.46 -21.52 -18.39
CA GLU A 488 -0.40 -22.40 -19.56
C GLU A 488 -0.51 -21.59 -20.87
N GLY A 489 0.44 -21.83 -21.78
CA GLY A 489 0.51 -21.11 -23.07
C GLY A 489 1.05 -19.68 -22.96
N ILE A 490 1.41 -19.23 -21.75
CA ILE A 490 2.03 -17.93 -21.52
C ILE A 490 3.56 -18.06 -21.60
N ARG A 491 4.23 -17.07 -22.20
CA ARG A 491 5.69 -17.01 -22.31
C ARG A 491 6.35 -16.99 -20.92
N GLU A 492 7.52 -17.61 -20.78
CA GLU A 492 8.24 -17.68 -19.48
C GLU A 492 8.97 -16.38 -19.12
N ASP A 493 9.29 -15.55 -20.11
CA ASP A 493 10.10 -14.33 -19.98
C ASP A 493 9.25 -13.04 -19.88
N LEU A 494 8.08 -13.11 -19.24
CA LEU A 494 7.16 -11.96 -19.10
C LEU A 494 7.84 -10.71 -18.51
N GLY A 495 8.71 -10.88 -17.52
CA GLY A 495 9.16 -9.77 -16.68
C GLY A 495 8.08 -9.33 -15.70
N ILE A 496 8.47 -8.49 -14.72
CA ILE A 496 7.58 -8.05 -13.65
C ILE A 496 6.77 -6.80 -14.01
N HIS A 497 7.34 -5.88 -14.79
CA HIS A 497 6.70 -4.61 -15.12
C HIS A 497 6.72 -4.32 -16.61
N HIS A 498 5.65 -3.70 -17.08
CA HIS A 498 5.50 -3.25 -18.44
C HIS A 498 4.92 -1.84 -18.48
N ILE A 499 5.38 -1.05 -19.44
CA ILE A 499 4.89 0.30 -19.72
C ILE A 499 4.42 0.33 -21.16
N VAL A 500 3.17 0.72 -21.38
CA VAL A 500 2.60 0.95 -22.71
C VAL A 500 2.32 2.43 -22.87
N VAL A 501 2.89 3.05 -23.91
CA VAL A 501 2.56 4.40 -24.36
C VAL A 501 1.98 4.29 -25.76
N ASN A 502 0.75 4.77 -25.94
CA ASN A 502 0.04 4.63 -27.20
C ASN A 502 0.42 5.72 -28.23
N ASP A 503 0.60 6.97 -27.79
CA ASP A 503 0.91 8.10 -28.67
C ASP A 503 1.64 9.23 -27.94
N TRP A 504 2.87 9.52 -28.35
CA TRP A 504 3.67 10.62 -27.78
C TRP A 504 3.05 12.00 -28.03
N ASN A 505 2.35 12.20 -29.14
CA ASN A 505 1.81 13.51 -29.53
C ASN A 505 0.67 13.97 -28.63
N ARG A 506 -0.05 13.03 -28.02
CA ARG A 506 -1.09 13.33 -27.04
C ARG A 506 -0.53 13.79 -25.70
N GLY A 507 0.74 13.47 -25.41
CA GLY A 507 1.37 13.69 -24.11
C GLY A 507 1.08 12.56 -23.13
N VAL A 508 2.01 12.34 -22.19
CA VAL A 508 1.95 11.26 -21.19
C VAL A 508 0.79 11.42 -20.20
N ASP A 509 0.31 12.64 -20.04
CA ASP A 509 -0.81 13.05 -19.18
C ASP A 509 -2.19 12.93 -19.86
N ALA A 510 -2.24 12.50 -21.13
CA ALA A 510 -3.51 12.28 -21.81
C ALA A 510 -4.24 11.03 -21.32
N ASP A 511 -5.57 11.12 -21.32
CA ASP A 511 -6.44 10.02 -20.93
C ASP A 511 -6.21 8.78 -21.80
N GLN A 512 -6.18 7.60 -21.17
CA GLN A 512 -5.96 6.32 -21.84
C GLN A 512 -4.69 6.24 -22.72
N ASN A 513 -3.70 7.11 -22.52
CA ASN A 513 -2.49 7.08 -23.33
C ASN A 513 -1.42 6.15 -22.77
N VAL A 514 -1.24 6.18 -21.45
CA VAL A 514 -0.26 5.37 -20.73
C VAL A 514 -0.96 4.30 -19.91
N VAL A 515 -0.50 3.05 -20.03
CA VAL A 515 -0.91 1.92 -19.19
C VAL A 515 0.32 1.29 -18.57
N LEU A 516 0.28 1.10 -17.25
CA LEU A 516 1.27 0.34 -16.51
C LEU A 516 0.73 -1.03 -16.19
N ILE A 517 1.59 -2.03 -16.20
CA ILE A 517 1.25 -3.42 -15.89
C ILE A 517 2.30 -3.96 -14.92
N SER A 518 1.84 -4.65 -13.87
CA SER A 518 2.71 -5.47 -13.05
C SER A 518 2.22 -6.91 -12.95
N ILE A 519 3.14 -7.84 -13.14
CA ILE A 519 2.98 -9.29 -13.03
C ILE A 519 3.93 -9.81 -11.94
N PRO A 520 3.69 -9.47 -10.67
CA PRO A 520 4.66 -9.76 -9.61
C PRO A 520 4.86 -11.27 -9.39
N SER A 521 3.88 -12.09 -9.76
CA SER A 521 3.98 -13.55 -9.76
C SER A 521 5.05 -14.12 -10.71
N ALA A 522 5.57 -13.32 -11.64
CA ALA A 522 6.75 -13.69 -12.44
C ALA A 522 8.00 -13.88 -11.56
N LEU A 523 8.12 -13.12 -10.46
CA LEU A 523 9.25 -13.20 -9.52
C LEU A 523 8.85 -13.79 -8.16
N SER A 524 7.60 -13.60 -7.72
CA SER A 524 7.08 -14.15 -6.46
C SER A 524 5.87 -15.05 -6.68
N LYS A 525 6.13 -16.35 -6.90
CA LYS A 525 5.13 -17.35 -7.30
C LYS A 525 4.01 -17.57 -6.28
N GLU A 526 4.24 -17.26 -5.00
CA GLU A 526 3.26 -17.44 -3.91
C GLU A 526 2.09 -16.46 -3.94
N LEU A 527 2.17 -15.41 -4.77
CA LEU A 527 1.08 -14.44 -4.93
C LEU A 527 -0.09 -14.97 -5.76
N ALA A 528 0.08 -16.12 -6.40
CA ALA A 528 -0.93 -16.80 -7.19
C ALA A 528 -1.00 -18.29 -6.81
N PRO A 529 -2.11 -18.98 -7.09
CA PRO A 529 -2.16 -20.43 -7.00
C PRO A 529 -1.08 -21.10 -7.90
N PRO A 530 -0.66 -22.34 -7.59
CA PRO A 530 0.34 -23.03 -8.40
C PRO A 530 -0.05 -23.13 -9.89
N GLY A 531 0.89 -22.81 -10.78
CA GLY A 531 0.66 -22.82 -12.23
C GLY A 531 -0.09 -21.59 -12.75
N LYS A 532 -0.27 -20.55 -11.93
CA LYS A 532 -1.07 -19.35 -12.28
C LYS A 532 -0.27 -18.07 -12.07
N HIS A 533 -0.78 -16.99 -12.66
CA HIS A 533 -0.27 -15.64 -12.50
C HIS A 533 -1.34 -14.70 -11.95
N ILE A 534 -0.86 -13.70 -11.22
CA ILE A 534 -1.58 -12.44 -11.01
C ILE A 534 -0.97 -11.33 -11.85
N LEU A 535 -1.83 -10.42 -12.27
CA LEU A 535 -1.49 -9.16 -12.89
C LEU A 535 -2.39 -8.06 -12.34
N HIS A 536 -1.85 -6.85 -12.22
CA HIS A 536 -2.67 -5.65 -12.25
C HIS A 536 -2.19 -4.68 -13.34
N ALA A 537 -3.11 -4.07 -14.06
CA ALA A 537 -2.85 -3.01 -15.01
C ALA A 537 -3.58 -1.74 -14.59
N TYR A 538 -3.02 -0.57 -14.88
CA TYR A 538 -3.63 0.70 -14.49
C TYR A 538 -3.27 1.88 -15.37
N THR A 539 -4.16 2.88 -15.42
CA THR A 539 -3.87 4.20 -15.98
C THR A 539 -3.31 5.12 -14.89
N PRO A 540 -2.14 5.74 -15.06
CA PRO A 540 -1.51 6.51 -13.98
C PRO A 540 -2.11 7.91 -13.88
N GLY A 541 -3.19 8.08 -13.11
CA GLY A 541 -3.72 9.41 -12.76
C GLY A 541 -4.26 10.25 -13.93
N THR A 542 -4.74 9.60 -15.00
CA THR A 542 -5.27 10.25 -16.21
C THR A 542 -6.76 9.98 -16.50
N GLU A 543 -7.46 9.25 -15.62
CA GLU A 543 -8.89 8.97 -15.82
C GLU A 543 -9.75 10.14 -15.30
N PRO A 544 -10.49 10.85 -16.18
CA PRO A 544 -11.25 12.02 -15.78
C PRO A 544 -12.37 11.67 -14.81
N TYR A 545 -12.33 12.21 -13.59
CA TYR A 545 -13.36 11.87 -12.58
C TYR A 545 -14.78 12.31 -13.01
N GLY A 546 -14.89 13.41 -13.77
CA GLY A 546 -16.18 13.97 -14.19
C GLY A 546 -17.05 13.01 -15.03
N LEU A 547 -16.44 12.02 -15.70
CA LEU A 547 -17.17 10.97 -16.42
C LEU A 547 -17.94 10.04 -15.48
N TRP A 548 -17.52 9.96 -14.22
CA TRP A 548 -18.02 9.03 -13.22
C TRP A 548 -18.88 9.69 -12.15
N GLU A 549 -18.81 11.01 -12.05
CA GLU A 549 -19.46 11.77 -11.00
C GLU A 549 -20.98 11.59 -11.03
N GLY A 550 -21.57 11.27 -9.88
CA GLY A 550 -23.02 11.08 -9.75
C GLY A 550 -23.57 9.75 -10.28
N LEU A 551 -22.77 8.91 -10.95
CA LEU A 551 -23.23 7.61 -11.43
C LEU A 551 -23.51 6.64 -10.26
N ASP A 552 -24.65 5.94 -10.33
CA ASP A 552 -24.91 4.79 -9.48
C ASP A 552 -24.06 3.60 -9.96
N ARG A 553 -23.18 3.10 -9.09
CA ARG A 553 -22.32 1.94 -9.36
C ARG A 553 -23.07 0.63 -9.66
N ARG A 554 -24.38 0.59 -9.44
CA ARG A 554 -25.25 -0.56 -9.75
C ARG A 554 -25.93 -0.42 -11.11
N SER A 555 -25.93 0.77 -11.71
CA SER A 555 -26.62 1.03 -12.97
C SER A 555 -25.95 0.33 -14.15
N SER A 556 -26.72 0.13 -15.22
CA SER A 556 -26.20 -0.34 -16.51
C SER A 556 -25.24 0.67 -17.13
N GLU A 557 -25.51 1.97 -16.98
CA GLU A 557 -24.66 3.06 -17.45
C GLU A 557 -23.24 2.96 -16.87
N TYR A 558 -23.12 2.82 -15.54
CA TYR A 558 -21.83 2.63 -14.88
C TYR A 558 -21.11 1.38 -15.38
N LYS A 559 -21.83 0.26 -15.56
CA LYS A 559 -21.26 -1.01 -16.03
C LYS A 559 -20.75 -0.89 -17.47
N ASN A 560 -21.49 -0.22 -18.35
CA ASN A 560 -21.13 -0.01 -19.74
C ASN A 560 -19.90 0.90 -19.86
N LEU A 561 -19.91 2.05 -19.16
CA LEU A 561 -18.76 2.96 -19.13
C LEU A 561 -17.52 2.25 -18.56
N LYS A 562 -17.70 1.43 -17.51
CA LYS A 562 -16.63 0.61 -16.94
C LYS A 562 -16.04 -0.39 -17.91
N ALA A 563 -16.86 -1.06 -18.72
CA ALA A 563 -16.38 -1.95 -19.76
C ALA A 563 -15.58 -1.15 -20.80
N GLU A 564 -16.19 -0.10 -21.37
CA GLU A 564 -15.60 0.76 -22.40
C GLU A 564 -14.25 1.34 -21.96
N ARG A 565 -14.20 2.02 -20.81
CA ARG A 565 -13.00 2.70 -20.31
C ARG A 565 -11.89 1.73 -19.90
N SER A 566 -12.23 0.47 -19.60
CA SER A 566 -11.23 -0.56 -19.27
C SER A 566 -10.53 -1.16 -20.49
N GLU A 567 -11.03 -0.94 -21.71
CA GLU A 567 -10.52 -1.60 -22.90
C GLU A 567 -9.07 -1.25 -23.26
N VAL A 568 -8.62 -0.03 -22.93
CA VAL A 568 -7.22 0.34 -23.12
C VAL A 568 -6.28 -0.56 -22.30
N MET A 569 -6.65 -0.91 -21.07
CA MET A 569 -5.85 -1.79 -20.21
C MET A 569 -5.88 -3.22 -20.74
N TRP A 570 -7.02 -3.70 -21.22
CA TRP A 570 -7.09 -5.03 -21.82
C TRP A 570 -6.20 -5.16 -23.05
N ARG A 571 -6.23 -4.19 -23.97
CA ARG A 571 -5.35 -4.18 -25.15
C ARG A 571 -3.88 -4.13 -24.78
N ALA A 572 -3.53 -3.35 -23.76
CA ALA A 572 -2.17 -3.28 -23.23
C ALA A 572 -1.72 -4.63 -22.66
N VAL A 573 -2.59 -5.31 -21.91
CA VAL A 573 -2.34 -6.65 -21.35
C VAL A 573 -2.17 -7.70 -22.46
N GLU A 574 -3.03 -7.70 -23.47
CA GLU A 574 -2.93 -8.60 -24.63
C GLU A 574 -1.61 -8.41 -25.37
N ARG A 575 -1.17 -7.16 -25.56
CA ARG A 575 0.13 -6.84 -26.15
C ARG A 575 1.29 -7.31 -25.28
N ALA A 576 1.20 -7.11 -23.96
CA ALA A 576 2.29 -7.42 -23.04
C ALA A 576 2.49 -8.93 -22.83
N ILE A 577 1.39 -9.67 -22.65
CA ILE A 577 1.44 -11.11 -22.40
C ILE A 577 1.61 -11.91 -23.70
N GLY A 578 1.03 -11.43 -24.81
CA GLY A 578 1.13 -12.05 -26.13
C GLY A 578 -0.03 -12.99 -26.46
N SER A 579 0.08 -13.64 -27.61
CA SER A 579 -1.04 -14.38 -28.26
C SER A 579 -1.57 -15.59 -27.49
N GLY A 580 -0.82 -16.11 -26.52
CA GLY A 580 -1.29 -17.16 -25.62
C GLY A 580 -2.35 -16.70 -24.61
N PHE A 581 -2.43 -15.39 -24.36
CA PHE A 581 -3.38 -14.82 -23.43
C PHE A 581 -4.79 -14.73 -24.02
N LYS A 582 -5.78 -15.19 -23.23
CA LYS A 582 -7.19 -15.11 -23.57
C LYS A 582 -7.97 -14.54 -22.41
N ARG A 583 -8.73 -13.47 -22.65
CA ARG A 583 -9.49 -12.79 -21.60
C ARG A 583 -10.48 -13.74 -20.94
N GLU A 584 -11.14 -14.59 -21.70
CA GLU A 584 -12.10 -15.60 -21.24
C GLU A 584 -11.50 -16.57 -20.20
N ASN A 585 -10.19 -16.83 -20.26
CA ASN A 585 -9.51 -17.76 -19.36
C ASN A 585 -9.10 -17.14 -18.01
N CYS A 586 -9.36 -15.85 -17.77
CA CYS A 586 -9.09 -15.28 -16.45
C CYS A 586 -10.16 -15.71 -15.43
N GLU A 587 -9.74 -16.33 -14.33
CA GLU A 587 -10.60 -16.78 -13.22
C GLU A 587 -11.05 -15.65 -12.29
N VAL A 588 -10.26 -14.59 -12.24
CA VAL A 588 -10.54 -13.34 -11.54
C VAL A 588 -10.38 -12.19 -12.51
N LYS A 589 -11.41 -11.34 -12.60
CA LYS A 589 -11.42 -10.10 -13.39
C LYS A 589 -12.06 -9.01 -12.55
N LEU A 590 -11.27 -8.05 -12.10
CA LEU A 590 -11.78 -6.92 -11.33
C LEU A 590 -11.34 -5.64 -12.01
N VAL A 591 -12.30 -4.78 -12.34
CA VAL A 591 -12.00 -3.44 -12.81
C VAL A 591 -12.27 -2.44 -11.68
N GLY A 592 -11.26 -1.68 -11.30
CA GLY A 592 -11.35 -0.52 -10.43
C GLY A 592 -11.61 0.74 -11.26
N THR A 593 -12.49 1.59 -10.76
CA THR A 593 -12.85 2.88 -11.38
C THR A 593 -12.63 4.02 -10.37
N PRO A 594 -12.73 5.30 -10.77
CA PRO A 594 -12.63 6.42 -9.84
C PRO A 594 -13.57 6.31 -8.62
N LEU A 595 -14.84 5.92 -8.83
CA LEU A 595 -15.79 5.65 -7.74
C LEU A 595 -15.42 4.42 -6.88
N THR A 596 -14.61 3.49 -7.42
CA THR A 596 -14.04 2.37 -6.66
C THR A 596 -12.95 2.85 -5.73
N HIS A 597 -12.02 3.64 -6.24
CA HIS A 597 -10.94 4.23 -5.44
C HIS A 597 -11.49 5.18 -4.36
N GLN A 598 -12.47 6.02 -4.70
CA GLN A 598 -13.15 6.86 -3.71
C GLN A 598 -13.83 6.05 -2.60
N ARG A 599 -14.46 4.91 -2.93
CA ARG A 599 -15.12 4.06 -1.93
C ARG A 599 -14.12 3.37 -1.00
N PHE A 600 -13.16 2.65 -1.57
CA PHE A 600 -12.27 1.77 -0.80
C PHE A 600 -11.15 2.54 -0.12
N LEU A 601 -10.58 3.55 -0.79
CA LEU A 601 -9.49 4.37 -0.24
C LEU A 601 -10.01 5.60 0.51
N ARG A 602 -11.31 5.91 0.40
CA ARG A 602 -11.94 7.12 0.99
C ARG A 602 -11.23 8.41 0.58
N ARG A 603 -10.65 8.43 -0.61
CA ARG A 603 -9.94 9.59 -1.18
C ARG A 603 -10.90 10.45 -1.98
N ASN A 604 -10.75 11.77 -1.84
CA ASN A 604 -11.47 12.75 -2.65
C ASN A 604 -11.36 12.41 -4.14
N ARG A 605 -12.49 12.25 -4.82
CA ARG A 605 -12.58 11.92 -6.26
C ARG A 605 -11.77 10.69 -6.71
N GLY A 606 -11.31 9.84 -5.79
CA GLY A 606 -10.35 8.77 -6.12
C GLY A 606 -9.04 9.30 -6.73
N THR A 607 -8.63 10.54 -6.45
CA THR A 607 -7.44 11.17 -7.03
C THR A 607 -6.13 10.50 -6.59
N TYR A 608 -5.12 10.57 -7.46
CA TYR A 608 -3.73 10.21 -7.13
C TYR A 608 -3.09 11.16 -6.11
N GLY A 609 -3.60 12.40 -5.98
CA GLY A 609 -3.11 13.41 -5.03
C GLY A 609 -3.05 14.81 -5.65
N PRO A 610 -2.35 15.76 -5.02
CA PRO A 610 -2.16 17.10 -5.56
C PRO A 610 -1.29 17.12 -6.82
N ALA A 611 -1.63 17.95 -7.81
CA ALA A 611 -0.85 18.17 -9.04
C ALA A 611 -0.23 19.58 -9.05
N ILE A 612 0.58 19.88 -8.04
CA ILE A 612 1.14 21.22 -7.84
C ILE A 612 2.40 21.38 -8.68
N GLN A 613 2.44 22.42 -9.50
CA GLN A 613 3.63 22.72 -10.31
C GLN A 613 4.73 23.34 -9.43
N ALA A 614 5.89 22.68 -9.40
CA ALA A 614 7.08 23.19 -8.74
C ALA A 614 7.38 24.65 -9.15
N GLY A 615 7.85 25.46 -8.20
CA GLY A 615 8.16 26.87 -8.42
C GLY A 615 6.96 27.82 -8.60
N LYS A 616 5.72 27.31 -8.74
CA LYS A 616 4.50 28.14 -8.74
C LYS A 616 3.83 28.19 -7.38
N ASP A 617 3.70 27.04 -6.73
CA ASP A 617 3.15 26.92 -5.38
C ASP A 617 3.86 25.76 -4.66
N THR A 618 3.57 25.59 -3.37
CA THR A 618 4.15 24.57 -2.50
C THR A 618 3.07 23.58 -2.07
N PHE A 619 3.47 22.33 -1.86
CA PHE A 619 2.60 21.36 -1.21
C PHE A 619 2.06 21.90 0.12
N PRO A 620 0.78 21.66 0.43
CA PRO A 620 0.22 22.00 1.72
C PRO A 620 1.06 21.44 2.87
N GLY A 621 1.31 22.28 3.87
CA GLY A 621 2.07 21.89 5.05
C GLY A 621 1.27 20.96 5.96
N HIS A 622 1.95 20.45 6.99
CA HIS A 622 1.36 19.50 7.93
C HIS A 622 0.42 20.12 8.96
N SER A 623 0.63 21.38 9.33
CA SER A 623 -0.19 22.06 10.33
C SER A 623 -1.51 22.56 9.73
N THR A 624 -2.58 22.50 10.52
CA THR A 624 -3.87 23.10 10.17
C THR A 624 -4.11 24.38 10.99
N PRO A 625 -5.07 25.24 10.62
CA PRO A 625 -5.49 26.36 11.47
C PRO A 625 -6.09 25.96 12.81
N VAL A 626 -6.50 24.69 12.96
CA VAL A 626 -6.99 24.14 14.23
C VAL A 626 -5.79 23.62 15.02
N PRO A 627 -5.41 24.24 16.15
CA PRO A 627 -4.30 23.76 16.96
C PRO A 627 -4.48 22.31 17.38
N GLN A 628 -3.37 21.58 17.47
CA GLN A 628 -3.32 20.14 17.79
C GLN A 628 -3.92 19.23 16.71
N LEU A 629 -4.29 19.76 15.55
CA LEU A 629 -4.64 18.97 14.37
C LEU A 629 -3.56 19.11 13.29
N PHE A 630 -3.03 17.96 12.88
CA PHE A 630 -2.01 17.84 11.83
C PHE A 630 -2.51 16.94 10.70
N CYS A 631 -1.95 17.11 9.52
CA CYS A 631 -2.16 16.29 8.33
C CYS A 631 -0.85 15.64 7.90
N CYS A 632 -0.91 14.39 7.46
CA CYS A 632 0.19 13.68 6.82
C CYS A 632 -0.33 12.84 5.65
N GLY A 633 0.60 12.31 4.84
CA GLY A 633 0.30 11.54 3.66
C GLY A 633 0.49 12.33 2.36
N ASP A 634 0.00 11.76 1.26
CA ASP A 634 0.30 12.23 -0.10
C ASP A 634 -0.29 13.60 -0.47
N SER A 635 -1.28 14.08 0.26
CA SER A 635 -1.85 15.41 0.06
C SER A 635 -1.11 16.52 0.80
N THR A 636 -0.02 16.20 1.47
CA THR A 636 0.84 17.16 2.19
C THR A 636 2.28 17.00 1.74
N PHE A 637 3.11 18.01 2.00
CA PHE A 637 4.55 17.94 1.75
C PHE A 637 5.16 16.63 2.32
N PRO A 638 6.12 15.96 1.65
CA PRO A 638 6.70 16.31 0.35
C PRO A 638 5.80 16.07 -0.87
N GLY A 639 4.79 15.21 -0.79
CA GLY A 639 3.84 14.97 -1.88
C GLY A 639 3.53 13.50 -2.15
N ILE A 640 3.28 13.19 -3.41
CA ILE A 640 2.84 11.87 -3.90
C ILE A 640 4.01 10.88 -3.93
N GLY A 641 3.71 9.60 -3.75
CA GLY A 641 4.67 8.50 -3.88
C GLY A 641 5.06 7.91 -2.52
N VAL A 642 5.32 6.59 -2.50
CA VAL A 642 5.59 5.85 -1.26
C VAL A 642 6.69 6.47 -0.39
N PRO A 643 7.85 6.90 -0.94
CA PRO A 643 8.89 7.55 -0.14
C PRO A 643 8.45 8.89 0.45
N ALA A 644 7.82 9.74 -0.36
CA ALA A 644 7.32 11.05 0.06
C ALA A 644 6.24 10.93 1.14
N VAL A 645 5.32 9.97 0.99
CA VAL A 645 4.28 9.67 1.98
C VAL A 645 4.86 9.22 3.31
N ALA A 646 5.89 8.36 3.29
CA ALA A 646 6.59 7.95 4.50
C ALA A 646 7.32 9.12 5.18
N ALA A 647 7.99 9.97 4.39
CA ALA A 647 8.62 11.19 4.89
C ALA A 647 7.60 12.14 5.53
N SER A 648 6.44 12.34 4.90
CA SER A 648 5.36 13.17 5.44
C SER A 648 4.91 12.72 6.83
N GLY A 649 4.69 11.41 7.01
CA GLY A 649 4.37 10.83 8.32
C GLY A 649 5.47 11.03 9.36
N ALA A 650 6.74 10.85 8.94
CA ALA A 650 7.89 11.03 9.82
C ALA A 650 8.07 12.48 10.26
N ILE A 651 7.91 13.45 9.36
CA ILE A 651 8.01 14.88 9.66
C ILE A 651 7.02 15.26 10.78
N VAL A 652 5.77 14.79 10.69
CA VAL A 652 4.75 15.04 11.72
C VAL A 652 5.12 14.39 13.05
N ALA A 653 5.56 13.13 13.04
CA ALA A 653 5.97 12.44 14.27
C ALA A 653 7.13 13.16 14.96
N ASN A 654 8.14 13.56 14.20
CA ASN A 654 9.30 14.27 14.70
C ASN A 654 8.88 15.62 15.30
N SER A 655 8.02 16.39 14.62
CA SER A 655 7.50 17.68 15.10
C SER A 655 6.65 17.61 16.37
N LEU A 656 6.11 16.43 16.72
CA LEU A 656 5.31 16.23 17.92
C LEU A 656 6.14 15.85 19.17
N VAL A 657 7.45 15.66 19.02
CA VAL A 657 8.38 15.37 20.12
C VAL A 657 9.47 16.43 20.23
N SER A 658 10.20 16.45 21.34
CA SER A 658 11.29 17.41 21.52
C SER A 658 12.44 17.15 20.53
N VAL A 659 13.18 18.21 20.20
CA VAL A 659 14.40 18.13 19.37
C VAL A 659 15.41 17.13 19.95
N SER A 660 15.52 17.07 21.29
CA SER A 660 16.42 16.11 21.96
C SER A 660 16.01 14.66 21.72
N GLN A 661 14.72 14.33 21.85
CA GLN A 661 14.22 12.97 21.56
C GLN A 661 14.44 12.57 20.10
N HIS A 662 14.20 13.50 19.18
CA HIS A 662 14.44 13.26 17.75
C HIS A 662 15.94 13.05 17.46
N SER A 663 16.82 13.88 18.01
CA SER A 663 18.27 13.70 17.88
C SER A 663 18.73 12.33 18.40
N GLN A 664 18.21 11.88 19.54
CA GLN A 664 18.53 10.55 20.09
C GLN A 664 18.08 9.42 19.16
N LEU A 665 16.95 9.58 18.45
CA LEU A 665 16.53 8.60 17.46
C LEU A 665 17.51 8.57 16.27
N LEU A 666 17.90 9.73 15.76
CA LEU A 666 18.87 9.83 14.65
C LEU A 666 20.20 9.17 15.03
N ASP A 667 20.71 9.45 16.23
CA ASP A 667 21.90 8.79 16.79
C ASP A 667 21.73 7.26 16.85
N ALA A 668 20.57 6.78 17.29
CA ALA A 668 20.29 5.35 17.46
C ALA A 668 20.24 4.57 16.13
N ILE A 669 19.91 5.22 15.02
CA ILE A 669 19.87 4.61 13.69
C ILE A 669 21.10 4.96 12.83
N GLY A 670 22.08 5.66 13.40
CA GLY A 670 23.32 6.02 12.71
C GLY A 670 23.13 7.05 11.60
N ILE A 671 22.19 7.99 11.79
CA ILE A 671 21.88 9.06 10.85
C ILE A 671 22.30 10.42 11.40
#